data_AF-A0A938SP06-F1
#
_entry.id   AF-A0A938SP06-F1
#
_cell.length_a   1.000
_cell.length_b   1.000
_cell.length_c   1.000
_cell.angle_alpha   90.00
_cell.angle_beta   90.00
_cell.angle_gamma   90.00
#
_symmetry.space_group_name_H-M   'P 1'
#
loop_
_entity.id
_entity.type
_entity.pdbx_description
1 polymer ?
#
loop_
_entity_poly.entity_id
_entity_poly.type
_entity_poly.pdbx_seq_one_letter_code
_entity_poly.pdbx_strand_id
1 'polypeptide(L)'
;AYGKFDFSRPAPAFWRQFEQRILDLQKLNIEADLILWHPYDRWGFARMSDEQDDRYLRYCIARLGAFRNVWWSLANEFDFMSNLDGKHPGRKTMDDWDRFFAILQREDPHQRLRGIHNGATWYDHASEPLVRAGFAAGEVPALKFHGTAKRAEDGSLRLPGGAPWGWVAAGEGVLDDLRGLRSFTIMGWLKPESLEIGSGGNRVVFCLNGSHSGIDLVCHADGRLRLAVNEWPDGIRNDSSPGRLQIGKWTIFAVTYDATRADENVNWYFSAPQDGPEKAALARDRKTTYNPGPVGTDIGPLAIGNFNPTMHRYGLDRQFRGEIRGLQLFGSRVSGRGALDQATLEGLLNAGRQGRNQSGAAAPDTNQREIASSCAVTVAGRASAPPSLAARSAPLLAAATACAENWAQFRGPTGQGHSTETGLPLKWSATENVVWKTPIPGESWSSPIVWGDRVFLTTATDNGQSCRVLALERESGAIAWNKEVFRQVPGHKQDRNTYATPTPATDGERVVACFGDGSFAALNFAGDVVWTNRDYMHYSEHGLASSLLLYRGLLIMARDGSSDGEDKSLGWQEPWDRAFIVALDVRTGQQRWTARRGLSRISHGVPAIWERDGKAELVSEAGDVVQGFSLETGERFWSSQVIGEGKVPSTLIAEGLVFTAGGWGGRESIKAFRLGGSGELQETRLVWEQKKGMPKVPSMLYVNSHLFAITDNGIATCLKAATGEVVWQERLGGNFSASPVSAEGRIYFVSDEGETTVIDSGPTFHVLAKNPLGEKVQASPALSQGRIFIRTERHLFCIGAK
;
A
#
# COMPACT_ATOMS: atom_id res chain seq x y z
N ALA A 1 42.76 18.18 -7.40
CA ALA A 1 42.51 17.37 -6.19
C ALA A 1 41.12 16.77 -6.29
N TYR A 2 41.01 15.44 -6.42
CA TYR A 2 39.72 14.75 -6.31
C TYR A 2 39.36 14.63 -4.83
N GLY A 3 38.15 15.02 -4.41
CA GLY A 3 37.68 14.75 -3.03
C GLY A 3 36.69 15.73 -2.39
N LYS A 4 36.39 16.90 -2.97
CA LYS A 4 35.35 17.81 -2.47
C LYS A 4 34.57 18.47 -3.63
N PHE A 5 33.26 18.63 -3.46
CA PHE A 5 32.39 19.33 -4.41
C PHE A 5 32.51 20.84 -4.24
N ASP A 6 32.50 21.57 -5.36
CA ASP A 6 32.40 23.04 -5.39
C ASP A 6 30.96 23.44 -5.75
N PHE A 7 30.13 23.63 -4.73
CA PHE A 7 28.73 24.02 -4.88
C PHE A 7 28.53 25.41 -5.51
N SER A 8 29.60 26.19 -5.71
CA SER A 8 29.53 27.48 -6.39
C SER A 8 29.67 27.40 -7.91
N ARG A 9 30.14 26.25 -8.46
CA ARG A 9 30.48 26.08 -9.88
C ARG A 9 29.89 24.78 -10.47
N PRO A 10 28.89 24.85 -11.37
CA PRO A 10 28.34 23.66 -12.03
C PRO A 10 29.34 23.05 -13.01
N ALA A 11 29.39 21.71 -13.09
CA ALA A 11 30.30 20.96 -13.96
C ALA A 11 29.71 20.75 -15.38
N PRO A 12 30.11 21.51 -16.42
CA PRO A 12 29.34 21.54 -17.67
C PRO A 12 29.39 20.24 -18.47
N ALA A 13 30.45 19.43 -18.30
CA ALA A 13 30.57 18.12 -18.97
C ALA A 13 29.53 17.11 -18.47
N PHE A 14 29.26 17.09 -17.16
CA PHE A 14 28.20 16.27 -16.56
C PHE A 14 26.83 16.65 -17.12
N TRP A 15 26.49 17.94 -17.11
CA TRP A 15 25.19 18.42 -17.58
C TRP A 15 24.93 18.09 -19.06
N ARG A 16 25.92 18.22 -19.95
CA ARG A 16 25.79 17.77 -21.35
C ARG A 16 25.50 16.28 -21.48
N GLN A 17 26.14 15.44 -20.66
CA GLN A 17 25.89 14.00 -20.67
C GLN A 17 24.47 13.68 -20.15
N PHE A 18 24.03 14.39 -19.11
CA PHE A 18 22.69 14.24 -18.53
C PHE A 18 21.58 14.68 -19.50
N GLU A 19 21.74 15.85 -20.12
CA GLU A 19 20.88 16.34 -21.22
C GLU A 19 20.75 15.31 -22.34
N GLN A 20 21.85 14.66 -22.74
CA GLN A 20 21.81 13.61 -23.76
C GLN A 20 21.02 12.38 -23.30
N ARG A 21 21.03 12.00 -22.02
CA ARG A 21 20.19 10.89 -21.51
C ARG A 21 18.71 11.25 -21.56
N ILE A 22 18.33 12.48 -21.18
CA ILE A 22 16.93 12.96 -21.27
C ILE A 22 16.44 12.96 -22.72
N LEU A 23 17.28 13.40 -23.66
CA LEU A 23 16.98 13.34 -25.09
C LEU A 23 16.87 11.91 -25.62
N ASP A 24 17.67 10.97 -25.12
CA ASP A 24 17.59 9.58 -25.54
C ASP A 24 16.30 8.91 -25.02
N LEU A 25 15.87 9.21 -23.79
CA LEU A 25 14.54 8.84 -23.27
C LEU A 25 13.41 9.49 -24.09
N GLN A 26 13.58 10.76 -24.49
CA GLN A 26 12.58 11.48 -25.30
C GLN A 26 12.36 10.83 -26.67
N LYS A 27 13.42 10.33 -27.31
CA LYS A 27 13.33 9.59 -28.59
C LYS A 27 12.57 8.26 -28.46
N LEU A 28 12.59 7.66 -27.27
CA LEU A 28 11.83 6.46 -26.92
C LEU A 28 10.40 6.78 -26.45
N ASN A 29 10.01 8.07 -26.45
CA ASN A 29 8.74 8.57 -25.94
C ASN A 29 8.50 8.24 -24.44
N ILE A 30 9.58 8.27 -23.65
CA ILE A 30 9.58 8.04 -22.21
C ILE A 30 9.67 9.38 -21.47
N GLU A 31 8.79 9.57 -20.48
CA GLU A 31 8.86 10.67 -19.52
C GLU A 31 9.90 10.34 -18.43
N ALA A 32 10.76 11.31 -18.14
CA ALA A 32 11.86 11.21 -17.21
C ALA A 32 11.53 11.96 -15.92
N ASP A 33 11.30 11.23 -14.83
CA ASP A 33 11.25 11.78 -13.49
C ASP A 33 12.66 12.19 -13.04
N LEU A 34 12.85 13.50 -12.83
CA LEU A 34 14.13 14.09 -12.46
C LEU A 34 14.16 14.37 -10.96
N ILE A 35 14.77 13.43 -10.23
CA ILE A 35 15.11 13.57 -8.81
C ILE A 35 16.24 14.62 -8.67
N LEU A 36 15.92 15.76 -8.07
CA LEU A 36 16.83 16.91 -7.97
C LEU A 36 17.85 16.76 -6.83
N TRP A 37 17.48 16.11 -5.73
CA TRP A 37 18.38 15.79 -4.62
C TRP A 37 18.32 14.31 -4.24
N HIS A 38 19.51 13.75 -3.97
CA HIS A 38 19.66 12.33 -3.67
C HIS A 38 20.06 12.14 -2.19
N PRO A 39 19.31 11.35 -1.40
CA PRO A 39 19.35 11.44 0.06
C PRO A 39 20.49 10.70 0.74
N TYR A 40 21.11 9.73 0.09
CA TYR A 40 22.34 9.08 0.58
C TYR A 40 23.56 9.99 0.37
N ASP A 41 23.46 11.24 0.83
CA ASP A 41 24.37 12.33 0.55
C ASP A 41 25.69 12.21 1.34
N ARG A 42 26.63 11.48 0.74
CA ARG A 42 28.05 11.47 1.11
C ARG A 42 28.84 12.61 0.47
N TRP A 43 28.20 13.53 -0.25
CA TRP A 43 28.85 14.51 -1.13
C TRP A 43 28.72 15.96 -0.63
N GLY A 44 27.73 16.24 0.23
CA GLY A 44 27.55 17.50 0.98
C GLY A 44 26.36 18.36 0.54
N PHE A 45 25.54 17.90 -0.41
CA PHE A 45 24.33 18.60 -0.89
C PHE A 45 23.29 18.83 0.22
N ALA A 46 23.15 17.91 1.19
CA ALA A 46 22.29 18.05 2.36
C ALA A 46 22.76 19.15 3.34
N ARG A 47 23.93 19.75 3.09
CA ARG A 47 24.56 20.80 3.90
C ARG A 47 24.95 22.05 3.11
N MET A 48 24.51 22.17 1.85
CA MET A 48 24.60 23.42 1.09
C MET A 48 23.85 24.55 1.81
N SER A 49 24.33 25.79 1.65
CA SER A 49 23.61 26.98 2.11
C SER A 49 22.43 27.30 1.18
N ASP A 50 21.52 28.15 1.66
CA ASP A 50 20.31 28.52 0.93
C ASP A 50 20.63 29.09 -0.45
N GLU A 51 21.66 29.94 -0.56
CA GLU A 51 22.11 30.52 -1.84
C GLU A 51 22.73 29.50 -2.80
N GLN A 52 23.25 28.39 -2.27
CA GLN A 52 23.78 27.27 -3.06
C GLN A 52 22.63 26.39 -3.56
N ASP A 53 21.62 26.11 -2.73
CA ASP A 53 20.40 25.40 -3.16
C ASP A 53 19.64 26.18 -4.23
N ASP A 54 19.40 27.47 -3.97
CA ASP A 54 18.74 28.39 -4.88
C ASP A 54 19.45 28.39 -6.23
N ARG A 55 20.77 28.57 -6.24
CA ARG A 55 21.58 28.57 -7.46
C ARG A 55 21.52 27.22 -8.18
N TYR A 56 21.56 26.12 -7.44
CA TYR A 56 21.47 24.77 -8.01
C TYR A 56 20.11 24.54 -8.69
N LEU A 57 19.00 24.85 -8.01
CA LEU A 57 17.65 24.78 -8.57
C LEU A 57 17.51 25.60 -9.85
N ARG A 58 17.84 26.90 -9.79
CA ARG A 58 17.71 27.79 -10.95
C ARG A 58 18.54 27.28 -12.13
N TYR A 59 19.71 26.71 -11.87
CA TYR A 59 20.55 26.11 -12.91
C TYR A 59 19.93 24.83 -13.50
N CYS A 60 19.36 23.94 -12.68
CA CYS A 60 18.66 22.75 -13.15
C CYS A 60 17.46 23.11 -14.02
N ILE A 61 16.62 24.04 -13.56
CA ILE A 61 15.43 24.52 -14.26
C ILE A 61 15.82 25.18 -15.59
N ALA A 62 16.80 26.09 -15.58
CA ALA A 62 17.23 26.80 -16.79
C ALA A 62 17.84 25.88 -17.86
N ARG A 63 18.42 24.74 -17.49
CA ARG A 63 18.99 23.77 -18.45
C ARG A 63 18.01 22.71 -18.90
N LEU A 64 17.18 22.19 -17.98
CA LEU A 64 16.36 21.00 -18.24
C LEU A 64 14.87 21.32 -18.45
N GLY A 65 14.41 22.50 -18.00
CA GLY A 65 13.02 22.94 -18.14
C GLY A 65 12.54 23.13 -19.58
N ALA A 66 13.42 23.08 -20.58
CA ALA A 66 13.05 23.09 -22.00
C ALA A 66 12.65 21.71 -22.57
N PHE A 67 13.00 20.60 -21.91
CA PHE A 67 12.66 19.27 -22.41
C PHE A 67 11.20 18.93 -22.09
N ARG A 68 10.43 18.47 -23.09
CA ARG A 68 8.98 18.20 -22.92
C ARG A 68 8.68 16.96 -22.07
N ASN A 69 9.61 16.03 -21.97
CA ASN A 69 9.48 14.74 -21.29
C ASN A 69 10.13 14.73 -19.90
N VAL A 70 10.11 15.86 -19.19
CA VAL A 70 10.70 16.00 -17.85
C VAL A 70 9.58 16.18 -16.83
N TRP A 71 9.67 15.44 -15.72
CA TRP A 71 8.89 15.64 -14.50
C TRP A 71 9.87 16.03 -13.38
N TRP A 72 9.44 16.84 -12.41
CA TRP A 72 10.29 17.25 -11.29
C TRP A 72 9.98 16.46 -10.03
N SER A 73 10.98 15.84 -9.41
CA SER A 73 10.86 15.31 -8.05
C SER A 73 11.95 15.93 -7.18
N LEU A 74 11.58 16.57 -6.06
CA LEU A 74 12.54 17.29 -5.23
C LEU A 74 13.61 16.35 -4.65
N ALA A 75 13.21 15.27 -4.00
CA ALA A 75 14.14 14.28 -3.45
C ALA A 75 13.58 12.87 -3.51
N ASN A 76 14.46 11.86 -3.46
CA ASN A 76 14.07 10.45 -3.38
C ASN A 76 13.61 10.02 -1.96
N GLU A 77 14.11 10.66 -0.92
CA GLU A 77 13.67 10.51 0.47
C GLU A 77 14.05 11.80 1.21
N PHE A 78 13.20 12.83 1.12
CA PHE A 78 13.53 14.19 1.61
C PHE A 78 13.91 14.23 3.09
N ASP A 79 13.29 13.37 3.88
CA ASP A 79 13.38 13.29 5.32
C ASP A 79 14.71 12.69 5.82
N PHE A 80 15.46 12.01 4.96
CA PHE A 80 16.85 11.59 5.23
C PHE A 80 17.87 12.71 4.94
N MET A 81 17.49 13.75 4.20
CA MET A 81 18.30 14.96 4.00
C MET A 81 17.99 16.06 5.03
N SER A 82 16.94 15.86 5.80
CA SER A 82 16.58 16.61 6.99
C SER A 82 17.02 15.87 8.24
N ASN A 83 17.32 16.58 9.33
CA ASN A 83 17.53 15.94 10.64
C ASN A 83 16.18 15.65 11.35
N LEU A 84 15.16 15.25 10.58
CA LEU A 84 13.78 15.04 11.07
C LEU A 84 13.61 13.67 11.72
N ASP A 85 14.34 12.67 11.26
CA ASP A 85 14.31 11.31 11.80
C ASP A 85 15.30 11.07 12.97
N GLY A 86 16.10 12.09 13.31
CA GLY A 86 17.14 12.05 14.35
C GLY A 86 18.33 11.12 14.07
N LYS A 87 18.39 10.51 12.88
CA LYS A 87 19.43 9.55 12.47
C LYS A 87 20.38 10.13 11.42
N HIS A 88 19.89 11.03 10.56
CA HIS A 88 20.67 11.57 9.45
C HIS A 88 21.20 12.99 9.72
N PRO A 89 22.49 13.27 9.39
CA PRO A 89 23.15 14.52 9.76
C PRO A 89 22.95 15.63 8.70
N GLY A 90 21.74 15.70 8.15
CA GLY A 90 21.29 16.68 7.16
C GLY A 90 20.91 18.01 7.80
N ARG A 91 20.89 19.09 7.01
CA ARG A 91 20.51 20.44 7.49
C ARG A 91 19.19 20.95 6.92
N LYS A 92 18.59 20.27 5.94
CA LYS A 92 17.37 20.77 5.29
C LYS A 92 16.20 20.73 6.27
N THR A 93 15.52 21.85 6.42
CA THR A 93 14.28 21.99 7.20
C THR A 93 13.06 21.71 6.32
N MET A 94 11.85 21.65 6.88
CA MET A 94 10.63 21.63 6.06
C MET A 94 10.51 22.90 5.20
N ASP A 95 10.82 24.05 5.79
CA ASP A 95 10.80 25.37 5.13
C ASP A 95 11.71 25.41 3.90
N ASP A 96 12.83 24.66 3.91
CA ASP A 96 13.70 24.49 2.74
C ASP A 96 13.02 23.74 1.60
N TRP A 97 12.31 22.64 1.89
CA TRP A 97 11.58 21.88 0.87
C TRP A 97 10.41 22.67 0.29
N ASP A 98 9.68 23.42 1.12
CA ASP A 98 8.63 24.33 0.68
C ASP A 98 9.21 25.49 -0.16
N ARG A 99 10.37 26.05 0.23
CA ARG A 99 11.14 27.01 -0.56
C ARG A 99 11.54 26.42 -1.91
N PHE A 100 11.98 25.16 -1.97
CA PHE A 100 12.36 24.50 -3.22
C PHE A 100 11.16 24.29 -4.16
N PHE A 101 10.01 23.85 -3.64
CA PHE A 101 8.77 23.77 -4.42
C PHE A 101 8.34 25.14 -4.96
N ALA A 102 8.45 26.20 -4.14
CA ALA A 102 8.12 27.57 -4.55
C ALA A 102 9.07 28.12 -5.63
N ILE A 103 10.36 27.77 -5.58
CA ILE A 103 11.33 28.12 -6.64
C ILE A 103 10.99 27.38 -7.95
N LEU A 104 10.75 26.06 -7.90
CA LEU A 104 10.29 25.30 -9.07
C LEU A 104 9.02 25.89 -9.67
N GLN A 105 8.04 26.20 -8.84
CA GLN A 105 6.76 26.77 -9.30
C GLN A 105 6.92 28.14 -9.93
N ARG A 106 7.79 29.00 -9.40
CA ARG A 106 8.01 30.34 -9.95
C ARG A 106 8.83 30.32 -11.24
N GLU A 107 9.74 29.36 -11.39
CA GLU A 107 10.81 29.44 -12.39
C GLU A 107 10.73 28.37 -13.50
N ASP A 108 9.90 27.32 -13.38
CA ASP A 108 9.55 26.46 -14.52
C ASP A 108 8.48 27.13 -15.41
N PRO A 109 8.82 27.58 -16.64
CA PRO A 109 7.88 28.28 -17.51
C PRO A 109 6.74 27.39 -18.04
N HIS A 110 6.83 26.07 -17.87
CA HIS A 110 5.79 25.13 -18.32
C HIS A 110 4.92 24.57 -17.19
N GLN A 111 5.14 25.00 -15.94
CA GLN A 111 4.34 24.60 -14.76
C GLN A 111 4.14 23.09 -14.64
N ARG A 112 5.22 22.32 -14.82
CA ARG A 112 5.11 20.85 -14.83
C ARG A 112 4.72 20.30 -13.46
N LEU A 113 4.30 19.05 -13.49
CA LEU A 113 3.99 18.27 -12.30
C LEU A 113 5.26 18.09 -11.46
N ARG A 114 5.07 18.14 -10.14
CA ARG A 114 6.12 18.28 -9.13
C ARG A 114 5.81 17.28 -8.01
N GLY A 115 6.77 16.43 -7.68
CA GLY A 115 6.68 15.44 -6.61
C GLY A 115 7.79 15.58 -5.58
N ILE A 116 7.71 14.77 -4.53
CA ILE A 116 8.77 14.52 -3.57
C ILE A 116 8.52 13.14 -2.98
N HIS A 117 9.57 12.34 -2.82
CA HIS A 117 9.49 10.99 -2.27
C HIS A 117 9.99 11.00 -0.81
N ASN A 118 9.55 10.02 -0.01
CA ASN A 118 9.74 9.98 1.43
C ASN A 118 10.13 8.59 1.95
N GLY A 119 10.99 8.56 2.97
CA GLY A 119 11.36 7.37 3.71
C GLY A 119 10.43 7.10 4.89
N ALA A 120 10.77 7.65 6.06
CA ALA A 120 10.04 7.45 7.32
C ALA A 120 9.00 8.54 7.60
N THR A 121 9.24 9.77 7.16
CA THR A 121 8.34 10.92 7.37
C THR A 121 7.67 11.30 6.05
N TRP A 122 6.35 11.16 5.96
CA TRP A 122 5.60 11.56 4.77
C TRP A 122 5.63 13.07 4.55
N TYR A 123 5.80 13.49 3.29
CA TYR A 123 5.67 14.90 2.95
C TYR A 123 4.20 15.31 3.07
N ASP A 124 3.93 16.39 3.79
CA ASP A 124 2.57 16.85 4.02
C ASP A 124 2.23 17.92 2.98
N HIS A 125 1.46 17.53 1.97
CA HIS A 125 1.01 18.42 0.90
C HIS A 125 -0.12 19.39 1.34
N ALA A 126 -0.44 19.48 2.64
CA ALA A 126 -1.53 20.29 3.20
C ALA A 126 -1.36 21.83 3.09
N SER A 127 -0.49 22.32 2.20
CA SER A 127 -0.51 23.72 1.76
C SER A 127 -1.74 24.03 0.89
N GLU A 128 -2.35 23.01 0.27
CA GLU A 128 -3.65 23.14 -0.42
C GLU A 128 -4.84 22.74 0.48
N PRO A 129 -6.00 23.43 0.35
CA PRO A 129 -7.19 23.14 1.13
C PRO A 129 -7.92 21.88 0.62
N LEU A 130 -8.24 20.95 1.52
CA LEU A 130 -9.08 19.77 1.30
C LEU A 130 -10.51 20.14 0.86
N VAL A 131 -11.00 21.29 1.32
CA VAL A 131 -12.28 21.88 0.90
C VAL A 131 -12.06 23.34 0.58
N ARG A 132 -12.55 23.80 -0.56
CA ARG A 132 -12.51 25.18 -1.04
C ARG A 132 -13.85 25.52 -1.68
N ALA A 133 -14.66 26.31 -1.00
CA ALA A 133 -16.05 26.60 -1.37
C ALA A 133 -16.42 28.09 -1.19
N GLY A 134 -17.33 28.61 -2.01
CA GLY A 134 -17.67 30.03 -2.03
C GLY A 134 -16.62 30.88 -2.76
N PHE A 135 -16.06 30.36 -3.86
CA PHE A 135 -15.08 31.05 -4.73
C PHE A 135 -15.60 31.16 -6.17
N ALA A 136 -15.18 32.20 -6.89
CA ALA A 136 -15.60 32.41 -8.29
C ALA A 136 -15.11 31.30 -9.25
N ALA A 137 -13.95 30.68 -8.95
CA ALA A 137 -13.40 29.55 -9.68
C ALA A 137 -12.43 28.74 -8.80
N GLY A 138 -12.16 27.49 -9.21
CA GLY A 138 -11.20 26.60 -8.55
C GLY A 138 -11.67 26.03 -7.21
N GLU A 139 -12.96 25.70 -7.09
CA GLU A 139 -13.52 25.01 -5.93
C GLU A 139 -13.22 23.50 -5.96
N VAL A 140 -13.01 22.92 -4.78
CA VAL A 140 -12.67 21.51 -4.56
C VAL A 140 -13.30 21.06 -3.24
N PRO A 141 -13.93 19.87 -3.14
CA PRO A 141 -14.47 19.08 -4.24
C PRO A 141 -15.62 19.83 -4.96
N ALA A 142 -16.19 19.22 -6.00
CA ALA A 142 -17.34 19.79 -6.71
C ALA A 142 -18.54 20.02 -5.77
N LEU A 143 -19.25 21.15 -5.95
CA LEU A 143 -20.35 21.57 -5.08
C LEU A 143 -21.72 21.34 -5.71
N LYS A 144 -22.65 20.77 -4.94
CA LYS A 144 -24.04 20.50 -5.34
C LYS A 144 -25.00 21.26 -4.44
N PHE A 145 -25.90 22.03 -5.03
CA PHE A 145 -26.81 22.93 -4.31
C PHE A 145 -28.16 22.27 -4.08
N HIS A 146 -28.71 22.45 -2.88
CA HIS A 146 -29.96 21.85 -2.43
C HIS A 146 -30.86 22.90 -1.75
N GLY A 147 -32.18 22.71 -1.80
CA GLY A 147 -33.15 23.62 -1.19
C GLY A 147 -33.08 25.04 -1.76
N THR A 148 -33.14 26.06 -0.91
CA THR A 148 -33.02 27.48 -1.28
C THR A 148 -31.58 27.95 -1.56
N ALA A 149 -30.55 27.09 -1.45
CA ALA A 149 -29.16 27.51 -1.61
C ALA A 149 -28.85 27.95 -3.05
N LYS A 150 -28.10 29.04 -3.19
CA LYS A 150 -27.72 29.61 -4.49
C LYS A 150 -26.25 30.04 -4.49
N ARG A 151 -25.66 30.12 -5.68
CA ARG A 151 -24.35 30.75 -5.90
C ARG A 151 -24.55 32.21 -6.31
N ALA A 152 -23.79 33.13 -5.72
CA ALA A 152 -23.66 34.52 -6.16
C ALA A 152 -22.61 34.66 -7.28
N GLU A 153 -22.65 35.75 -8.04
CA GLU A 153 -21.73 35.99 -9.18
C GLU A 153 -20.25 35.98 -8.78
N ASP A 154 -19.92 36.42 -7.57
CA ASP A 154 -18.54 36.39 -7.03
C ASP A 154 -18.12 35.02 -6.44
N GLY A 155 -18.97 34.01 -6.64
CA GLY A 155 -18.80 32.64 -6.18
C GLY A 155 -19.40 32.33 -4.82
N SER A 156 -19.76 33.36 -4.02
CA SER A 156 -20.23 33.18 -2.63
C SER A 156 -21.48 32.31 -2.54
N LEU A 157 -21.59 31.52 -1.47
CA LEU A 157 -22.76 30.67 -1.18
C LEU A 157 -23.82 31.51 -0.46
N ARG A 158 -24.99 31.64 -1.07
CA ARG A 158 -26.19 32.26 -0.50
C ARG A 158 -27.07 31.18 0.12
N LEU A 159 -27.41 31.35 1.38
CA LEU A 159 -28.24 30.44 2.17
C LEU A 159 -29.43 31.22 2.76
N PRO A 160 -30.48 31.51 1.97
CA PRO A 160 -31.66 32.21 2.45
C PRO A 160 -32.40 31.38 3.49
N GLY A 161 -32.87 32.02 4.55
CA GLY A 161 -33.72 31.39 5.56
C GLY A 161 -35.10 31.01 5.02
N GLY A 162 -35.67 29.94 5.58
CA GLY A 162 -37.00 29.44 5.26
C GLY A 162 -36.96 28.08 4.56
N ALA A 163 -38.09 27.36 4.62
CA ALA A 163 -38.25 26.08 3.93
C ALA A 163 -38.51 26.28 2.41
N PRO A 164 -38.00 25.40 1.53
CA PRO A 164 -37.14 24.25 1.79
C PRO A 164 -35.70 24.68 2.08
N TRP A 165 -35.21 24.37 3.29
CA TRP A 165 -33.95 24.92 3.81
C TRP A 165 -32.75 24.59 2.91
N GLY A 166 -32.01 25.62 2.50
CA GLY A 166 -30.92 25.51 1.56
C GLY A 166 -29.61 25.01 2.17
N TRP A 167 -28.87 24.18 1.43
CA TRP A 167 -27.53 23.73 1.78
C TRP A 167 -26.72 23.34 0.54
N VAL A 168 -25.41 23.10 0.75
CA VAL A 168 -24.49 22.70 -0.31
C VAL A 168 -23.79 21.41 0.10
N ALA A 169 -23.87 20.36 -0.73
CA ALA A 169 -23.04 19.17 -0.60
C ALA A 169 -21.67 19.43 -1.23
N ALA A 170 -20.61 18.96 -0.59
CA ALA A 170 -19.24 19.04 -1.11
C ALA A 170 -18.76 17.62 -1.46
N GLY A 171 -18.66 17.33 -2.76
CA GLY A 171 -18.42 16.00 -3.31
C GLY A 171 -19.71 15.19 -3.56
N GLU A 172 -19.58 14.03 -4.20
CA GLU A 172 -20.71 13.12 -4.50
C GLU A 172 -21.01 12.13 -3.36
N GLY A 173 -20.36 12.27 -2.19
CA GLY A 173 -20.51 11.32 -1.08
C GLY A 173 -19.74 11.72 0.18
N VAL A 174 -19.18 10.73 0.88
CA VAL A 174 -18.25 10.97 2.00
C VAL A 174 -16.91 11.48 1.45
N LEU A 175 -16.40 12.58 2.02
CA LEU A 175 -15.09 13.10 1.68
C LEU A 175 -14.02 12.39 2.53
N ASP A 176 -13.40 11.37 1.96
CA ASP A 176 -12.41 10.51 2.65
C ASP A 176 -11.25 11.29 3.29
N ASP A 177 -10.91 12.46 2.74
CA ASP A 177 -9.86 13.36 3.26
C ASP A 177 -10.14 13.98 4.62
N LEU A 178 -11.38 13.91 5.11
CA LEU A 178 -11.71 14.30 6.48
C LEU A 178 -11.54 13.16 7.50
N ARG A 179 -11.45 11.90 7.06
CA ARG A 179 -11.32 10.74 7.95
C ARG A 179 -9.92 10.70 8.56
N GLY A 180 -9.85 10.56 9.89
CA GLY A 180 -8.59 10.39 10.61
C GLY A 180 -7.74 11.65 10.75
N LEU A 181 -8.28 12.84 10.42
CA LEU A 181 -7.54 14.10 10.61
C LEU A 181 -7.14 14.28 12.08
N ARG A 182 -5.84 14.44 12.33
CA ARG A 182 -5.27 14.73 13.66
C ARG A 182 -5.20 16.22 13.93
N SER A 183 -5.04 17.03 12.90
CA SER A 183 -5.19 18.48 13.00
C SER A 183 -5.90 19.04 11.77
N PHE A 184 -6.62 20.14 11.94
CA PHE A 184 -7.29 20.83 10.85
C PHE A 184 -7.52 22.31 11.14
N THR A 185 -7.83 23.06 10.08
CA THR A 185 -8.19 24.48 10.13
C THR A 185 -9.40 24.70 9.25
N ILE A 186 -10.44 25.33 9.79
CA ILE A 186 -11.58 25.83 9.01
C ILE A 186 -11.51 27.35 9.05
N MET A 187 -11.41 27.99 7.89
CA MET A 187 -11.43 29.46 7.78
C MET A 187 -12.38 29.91 6.68
N GLY A 188 -12.91 31.13 6.78
CA GLY A 188 -13.80 31.68 5.76
C GLY A 188 -14.51 32.94 6.20
N TRP A 189 -15.24 33.55 5.28
CA TRP A 189 -16.07 34.72 5.53
C TRP A 189 -17.51 34.30 5.80
N LEU A 190 -18.07 34.81 6.89
CA LEU A 190 -19.48 34.66 7.22
C LEU A 190 -20.14 36.04 7.29
N LYS A 191 -21.35 36.13 6.77
CA LYS A 191 -22.24 37.27 6.97
C LYS A 191 -23.65 36.75 7.27
N PRO A 192 -24.05 36.66 8.55
CA PRO A 192 -25.39 36.21 8.90
C PRO A 192 -26.42 37.27 8.50
N GLU A 193 -27.51 36.84 7.86
CA GLU A 193 -28.72 37.64 7.64
C GLU A 193 -29.70 37.47 8.81
N SER A 194 -29.58 36.37 9.57
CA SER A 194 -30.26 36.15 10.84
C SER A 194 -29.37 35.35 11.80
N LEU A 195 -29.49 35.63 13.10
CA LEU A 195 -28.93 34.83 14.19
C LEU A 195 -30.02 34.05 14.96
N GLU A 196 -31.25 33.97 14.44
CA GLU A 196 -32.24 33.02 14.93
C GLU A 196 -31.71 31.60 14.76
N ILE A 197 -31.66 30.84 15.86
CA ILE A 197 -31.08 29.49 15.88
C ILE A 197 -32.15 28.40 15.86
N GLY A 198 -31.87 27.35 15.08
CA GLY A 198 -32.47 26.05 15.34
C GLY A 198 -31.89 25.39 16.59
N SER A 199 -32.47 24.26 17.01
CA SER A 199 -31.99 23.48 18.16
C SER A 199 -30.49 23.19 18.05
N GLY A 200 -29.68 23.58 19.03
CA GLY A 200 -28.23 23.36 19.04
C GLY A 200 -27.37 24.33 18.23
N GLY A 201 -27.96 25.33 17.57
CA GLY A 201 -27.23 26.29 16.74
C GLY A 201 -27.18 25.92 15.25
N ASN A 202 -26.89 26.93 14.43
CA ASN A 202 -26.97 26.90 12.97
C ASN A 202 -25.66 26.41 12.34
N ARG A 203 -25.72 25.37 11.51
CA ARG A 203 -24.56 24.69 10.91
C ARG A 203 -23.92 25.49 9.79
N VAL A 204 -22.62 25.76 9.95
CA VAL A 204 -21.75 26.35 8.93
C VAL A 204 -21.08 25.23 8.11
N VAL A 205 -20.47 24.26 8.79
CA VAL A 205 -19.80 23.08 8.19
C VAL A 205 -20.19 21.84 8.99
N PHE A 206 -20.58 20.75 8.31
CA PHE A 206 -21.14 19.57 8.96
C PHE A 206 -20.80 18.27 8.22
N CYS A 207 -20.19 17.31 8.91
CA CYS A 207 -20.01 15.94 8.42
C CYS A 207 -20.23 14.85 9.49
N LEU A 208 -20.94 15.14 10.59
CA LEU A 208 -21.28 14.10 11.57
C LEU A 208 -22.21 13.03 10.94
N ASN A 209 -22.02 11.78 11.37
CA ASN A 209 -22.93 10.66 11.13
C ASN A 209 -23.69 10.27 12.43
N GLY A 210 -24.56 9.27 12.36
CA GLY A 210 -25.30 8.73 13.52
C GLY A 210 -24.42 8.16 14.65
N SER A 211 -23.16 7.82 14.38
CA SER A 211 -22.14 7.43 15.36
C SER A 211 -21.43 8.61 16.04
N HIS A 212 -21.84 9.84 15.72
CA HIS A 212 -21.23 11.10 16.12
C HIS A 212 -19.82 11.35 15.54
N SER A 213 -19.24 10.45 14.74
CA SER A 213 -17.94 10.66 14.10
C SER A 213 -18.00 11.80 13.06
N GLY A 214 -17.02 12.72 13.09
CA GLY A 214 -16.90 13.82 12.12
C GLY A 214 -16.67 15.19 12.77
N ILE A 215 -17.06 16.25 12.06
CA ILE A 215 -16.93 17.66 12.46
C ILE A 215 -18.30 18.35 12.38
N ASP A 216 -18.64 19.18 13.38
CA ASP A 216 -19.78 20.13 13.35
C ASP A 216 -19.31 21.51 13.80
N LEU A 217 -19.45 22.52 12.94
CA LEU A 217 -19.16 23.92 13.22
C LEU A 217 -20.48 24.72 13.17
N VAL A 218 -20.93 25.20 14.33
CA VAL A 218 -22.23 25.89 14.47
C VAL A 218 -22.08 27.34 14.94
N CYS A 219 -23.05 28.17 14.56
CA CYS A 219 -23.25 29.54 15.00
C CYS A 219 -24.43 29.64 15.97
N HIS A 220 -24.24 30.36 17.08
CA HIS A 220 -25.29 30.60 18.08
C HIS A 220 -25.91 32.01 17.98
N ALA A 221 -27.01 32.22 18.70
CA ALA A 221 -27.80 33.45 18.65
C ALA A 221 -27.08 34.72 19.13
N ASP A 222 -26.06 34.57 19.97
CA ASP A 222 -25.19 35.67 20.41
C ASP A 222 -23.96 35.86 19.50
N GLY A 223 -23.93 35.21 18.34
CA GLY A 223 -22.87 35.41 17.34
C GLY A 223 -21.54 34.73 17.65
N ARG A 224 -21.46 33.83 18.66
CA ARG A 224 -20.30 32.94 18.82
C ARG A 224 -20.34 31.80 17.80
N LEU A 225 -19.18 31.23 17.50
CA LEU A 225 -19.03 29.93 16.85
C LEU A 225 -18.68 28.85 17.89
N ARG A 226 -19.08 27.61 17.62
CA ARG A 226 -18.74 26.41 18.40
C ARG A 226 -18.27 25.30 17.47
N LEU A 227 -17.15 24.67 17.82
CA LEU A 227 -16.60 23.52 17.11
C LEU A 227 -16.80 22.24 17.93
N ALA A 228 -17.38 21.21 17.30
CA ALA A 228 -17.41 19.85 17.83
C ALA A 228 -16.67 18.88 16.90
N VAL A 229 -15.98 17.91 17.49
CA VAL A 229 -15.26 16.82 16.81
C VAL A 229 -15.64 15.52 17.49
N ASN A 230 -16.16 14.56 16.72
CA ASN A 230 -16.63 13.24 17.17
C ASN A 230 -17.76 13.22 18.22
N GLU A 231 -18.42 14.35 18.46
CA GLU A 231 -19.47 14.51 19.47
C GLU A 231 -20.53 15.54 19.01
N TRP A 232 -21.73 15.55 19.60
CA TRP A 232 -22.76 16.56 19.27
C TRP A 232 -22.43 17.94 19.86
N PRO A 233 -22.59 19.04 19.10
CA PRO A 233 -22.25 20.39 19.58
C PRO A 233 -23.13 20.86 20.75
N ASP A 234 -24.32 20.26 20.93
CA ASP A 234 -25.32 20.68 21.91
C ASP A 234 -24.82 20.70 23.37
N GLY A 235 -24.01 19.71 23.78
CA GLY A 235 -23.50 19.58 25.16
C GLY A 235 -22.14 20.25 25.43
N ILE A 236 -21.50 20.79 24.41
CA ILE A 236 -20.05 21.07 24.39
C ILE A 236 -19.78 22.57 24.59
N ARG A 237 -18.67 22.92 25.25
CA ARG A 237 -18.31 24.32 25.57
C ARG A 237 -17.03 24.80 24.88
N ASN A 238 -16.84 24.38 23.64
CA ASN A 238 -15.71 24.75 22.80
C ASN A 238 -16.07 25.95 21.91
N ASP A 239 -16.29 27.09 22.57
CA ASP A 239 -16.89 28.28 21.99
C ASP A 239 -15.87 29.40 21.81
N SER A 240 -16.00 30.15 20.71
CA SER A 240 -15.46 31.50 20.62
C SER A 240 -16.12 32.44 21.64
N SER A 241 -15.59 33.64 21.81
CA SER A 241 -16.31 34.70 22.51
C SER A 241 -17.65 35.02 21.81
N PRO A 242 -18.69 35.48 22.56
CA PRO A 242 -19.89 36.08 21.98
C PRO A 242 -19.60 37.34 21.14
N GLY A 243 -20.54 37.70 20.27
CA GLY A 243 -20.54 38.93 19.48
C GLY A 243 -19.58 38.95 18.28
N ARG A 244 -18.95 37.81 17.94
CA ARG A 244 -17.98 37.70 16.84
C ARG A 244 -18.61 37.79 15.45
N LEU A 245 -19.81 37.24 15.30
CA LEU A 245 -20.67 37.45 14.13
C LEU A 245 -21.78 38.45 14.46
N GLN A 246 -22.09 39.35 13.53
CA GLN A 246 -23.16 40.35 13.68
C GLN A 246 -24.02 40.37 12.41
N ILE A 247 -25.33 40.54 12.58
CA ILE A 247 -26.28 40.53 11.47
C ILE A 247 -25.92 41.62 10.45
N GLY A 248 -25.87 41.23 9.17
CA GLY A 248 -25.55 42.10 8.05
C GLY A 248 -24.06 42.43 7.88
N LYS A 249 -23.18 42.09 8.83
CA LYS A 249 -21.74 42.36 8.77
C LYS A 249 -20.96 41.13 8.32
N TRP A 250 -19.95 41.36 7.49
CA TRP A 250 -18.94 40.37 7.15
C TRP A 250 -17.93 40.23 8.28
N THR A 251 -17.64 39.01 8.68
CA THR A 251 -16.51 38.65 9.56
C THR A 251 -15.72 37.51 8.92
N ILE A 252 -14.40 37.64 8.80
CA ILE A 252 -13.52 36.49 8.53
C ILE A 252 -13.26 35.77 9.85
N PHE A 253 -13.41 34.45 9.86
CA PHE A 253 -13.03 33.60 10.98
C PHE A 253 -11.96 32.58 10.56
N ALA A 254 -11.22 32.08 11.54
CA ALA A 254 -10.54 30.80 11.47
C ALA A 254 -10.67 30.07 12.80
N VAL A 255 -10.83 28.75 12.75
CA VAL A 255 -10.71 27.86 13.91
C VAL A 255 -9.74 26.74 13.56
N THR A 256 -8.76 26.52 14.44
CA THR A 256 -7.81 25.41 14.33
C THR A 256 -8.10 24.35 15.39
N TYR A 257 -7.82 23.09 15.08
CA TYR A 257 -7.87 21.95 15.99
C TYR A 257 -6.60 21.12 15.84
N ASP A 258 -5.97 20.72 16.95
CA ASP A 258 -4.72 19.93 16.96
C ASP A 258 -4.73 18.83 18.03
N ALA A 259 -5.21 17.63 17.67
CA ALA A 259 -5.19 16.46 18.54
C ALA A 259 -3.78 15.94 18.89
N THR A 260 -2.70 16.51 18.33
CA THR A 260 -1.34 16.22 18.79
C THR A 260 -0.98 16.97 20.09
N ARG A 261 -1.79 17.96 20.48
CA ARG A 261 -1.68 18.72 21.73
C ARG A 261 -2.70 18.27 22.75
N ALA A 262 -2.27 18.13 24.01
CA ALA A 262 -3.13 17.80 25.14
C ALA A 262 -3.99 18.99 25.61
N ASP A 263 -3.49 20.21 25.44
CA ASP A 263 -4.07 21.45 25.94
C ASP A 263 -3.94 22.61 24.93
N GLU A 264 -4.84 23.59 25.05
CA GLU A 264 -4.97 24.73 24.13
C GLU A 264 -5.01 24.31 22.65
N ASN A 265 -5.56 23.11 22.41
CA ASN A 265 -5.59 22.45 21.11
C ASN A 265 -6.67 22.98 20.16
N VAL A 266 -7.46 23.97 20.59
CA VAL A 266 -8.34 24.76 19.71
C VAL A 266 -7.98 26.23 19.81
N ASN A 267 -7.77 26.89 18.66
CA ASN A 267 -7.50 28.33 18.60
C ASN A 267 -8.54 29.01 17.69
N TRP A 268 -9.18 30.05 18.21
CA TRP A 268 -10.20 30.85 17.53
C TRP A 268 -9.61 32.20 17.09
N TYR A 269 -9.88 32.58 15.85
CA TYR A 269 -9.43 33.84 15.25
C TYR A 269 -10.56 34.52 14.49
N PHE A 270 -10.65 35.84 14.57
CA PHE A 270 -11.69 36.63 13.90
C PHE A 270 -11.17 38.02 13.49
N SER A 271 -11.79 38.61 12.49
CA SER A 271 -11.76 40.08 12.31
C SER A 271 -12.78 40.78 13.19
N ALA A 272 -12.73 42.12 13.22
CA ALA A 272 -13.92 42.90 13.55
C ALA A 272 -15.02 42.66 12.49
N PRO A 273 -16.31 42.70 12.87
CA PRO A 273 -17.42 42.74 11.92
C PRO A 273 -17.39 44.04 11.09
N GLN A 274 -17.54 43.92 9.77
CA GLN A 274 -17.34 45.02 8.82
C GLN A 274 -18.29 44.95 7.62
N ASP A 275 -18.48 46.06 6.90
CA ASP A 275 -19.47 46.14 5.81
C ASP A 275 -19.06 45.44 4.49
N GLY A 276 -17.78 45.13 4.32
CA GLY A 276 -17.26 44.44 3.13
C GLY A 276 -16.00 43.60 3.41
N PRO A 277 -15.70 42.55 2.62
CA PRO A 277 -14.67 41.56 2.94
C PRO A 277 -13.21 41.99 2.64
N GLU A 278 -12.93 43.30 2.48
CA GLU A 278 -11.73 43.72 1.75
C GLU A 278 -10.54 44.10 2.64
N LYS A 279 -10.79 44.61 3.87
CA LYS A 279 -9.75 45.16 4.77
C LYS A 279 -9.82 44.62 6.20
N ALA A 280 -9.96 43.31 6.35
CA ALA A 280 -9.82 42.64 7.65
C ALA A 280 -8.36 42.35 8.02
N ALA A 281 -8.07 42.38 9.32
CA ALA A 281 -6.96 41.67 9.95
C ALA A 281 -7.54 40.56 10.83
N LEU A 282 -6.84 39.42 10.92
CA LEU A 282 -7.28 38.27 11.70
C LEU A 282 -6.62 38.32 13.08
N ALA A 283 -7.39 38.44 14.16
CA ALA A 283 -6.87 38.48 15.52
C ALA A 283 -7.30 37.23 16.30
N ARG A 284 -6.40 36.66 17.11
CA ARG A 284 -6.74 35.54 18.00
C ARG A 284 -7.73 36.01 19.08
N ASP A 285 -8.93 35.42 19.06
CA ASP A 285 -9.99 35.66 20.04
C ASP A 285 -9.75 34.86 21.32
N ARG A 286 -9.57 33.55 21.19
CA ARG A 286 -9.52 32.64 22.34
C ARG A 286 -8.74 31.36 22.02
N LYS A 287 -8.21 30.75 23.06
CA LYS A 287 -7.80 29.34 23.05
C LYS A 287 -8.71 28.51 23.95
N THR A 288 -9.01 27.29 23.54
CA THR A 288 -9.81 26.33 24.29
C THR A 288 -9.14 24.95 24.26
N THR A 289 -9.41 24.14 25.27
CA THR A 289 -9.00 22.74 25.32
C THR A 289 -10.21 21.87 24.99
N TYR A 290 -9.98 20.89 24.14
CA TYR A 290 -10.93 19.91 23.65
C TYR A 290 -10.36 18.50 23.86
N ASN A 291 -11.21 17.47 23.90
CA ASN A 291 -10.74 16.08 23.96
C ASN A 291 -9.83 15.79 22.75
N PRO A 292 -8.54 15.44 22.92
CA PRO A 292 -7.66 15.17 21.80
C PRO A 292 -7.98 13.79 21.21
N GLY A 293 -8.32 13.76 19.92
CA GLY A 293 -8.54 12.53 19.16
C GLY A 293 -8.63 12.83 17.66
N PRO A 294 -8.23 11.89 16.79
CA PRO A 294 -8.41 12.06 15.35
C PRO A 294 -9.90 12.13 15.02
N VAL A 295 -10.28 12.90 14.00
CA VAL A 295 -11.64 12.83 13.41
C VAL A 295 -11.95 11.36 13.07
N GLY A 296 -13.12 10.88 13.47
CA GLY A 296 -13.54 9.50 13.31
C GLY A 296 -13.54 9.04 11.85
N THR A 297 -13.63 7.74 11.64
CA THR A 297 -13.65 7.15 10.29
C THR A 297 -15.07 7.01 9.74
N ASP A 298 -16.08 6.82 10.59
CA ASP A 298 -17.50 6.72 10.20
C ASP A 298 -18.19 8.10 10.07
N ILE A 299 -17.60 9.00 9.28
CA ILE A 299 -18.17 10.32 9.01
C ILE A 299 -19.28 10.27 7.94
N GLY A 300 -20.19 11.23 8.00
CA GLY A 300 -21.21 11.45 6.98
C GLY A 300 -20.70 12.31 5.80
N PRO A 301 -21.51 12.48 4.74
CA PRO A 301 -21.21 13.41 3.65
C PRO A 301 -21.01 14.84 4.17
N LEU A 302 -20.10 15.59 3.55
CA LEU A 302 -19.83 16.98 3.94
C LEU A 302 -20.93 17.90 3.40
N ALA A 303 -21.61 18.59 4.32
CA ALA A 303 -22.59 19.63 4.04
C ALA A 303 -22.08 21.00 4.54
N ILE A 304 -22.37 22.04 3.78
CA ILE A 304 -22.14 23.44 4.13
C ILE A 304 -23.52 24.11 4.27
N GLY A 305 -23.73 24.80 5.38
CA GLY A 305 -24.92 25.64 5.60
C GLY A 305 -26.17 24.97 6.18
N ASN A 306 -26.32 23.64 6.16
CA ASN A 306 -27.38 22.95 6.91
C ASN A 306 -27.02 21.49 7.29
N PHE A 307 -27.71 20.48 6.77
CA PHE A 307 -27.61 19.08 7.19
C PHE A 307 -27.24 18.16 6.01
N ASN A 308 -26.67 16.99 6.30
CA ASN A 308 -26.41 15.93 5.32
C ASN A 308 -27.55 14.87 5.32
N PRO A 309 -27.78 14.12 4.23
CA PRO A 309 -28.90 13.17 4.14
C PRO A 309 -28.91 12.06 5.20
N THR A 310 -27.75 11.73 5.78
CA THR A 310 -27.64 10.77 6.90
C THR A 310 -28.40 11.19 8.16
N MET A 311 -28.80 12.46 8.29
CA MET A 311 -29.24 13.07 9.55
C MET A 311 -30.69 13.59 9.56
N HIS A 312 -31.57 13.08 8.69
CA HIS A 312 -32.96 13.51 8.51
C HIS A 312 -33.84 13.63 9.79
N ARG A 313 -33.46 13.03 10.92
CA ARG A 313 -34.21 13.10 12.19
C ARG A 313 -33.85 14.28 13.11
N TYR A 314 -32.81 15.05 12.79
CA TYR A 314 -32.23 16.06 13.69
C TYR A 314 -32.29 17.49 13.10
N GLY A 315 -33.46 18.14 13.25
CA GLY A 315 -33.64 19.59 13.08
C GLY A 315 -33.27 20.17 11.71
N LEU A 316 -34.24 20.20 10.78
CA LEU A 316 -34.05 20.82 9.45
C LEU A 316 -33.87 22.35 9.51
N ASP A 317 -34.22 22.96 10.65
CA ASP A 317 -34.20 24.38 10.99
C ASP A 317 -32.82 24.92 11.40
N ARG A 318 -31.79 24.06 11.49
CA ARG A 318 -30.40 24.40 11.85
C ARG A 318 -29.58 25.03 10.71
N GLN A 319 -30.21 25.70 9.75
CA GLN A 319 -29.51 26.32 8.62
C GLN A 319 -28.69 27.56 9.05
N PHE A 320 -27.45 27.73 8.57
CA PHE A 320 -26.82 29.06 8.58
C PHE A 320 -27.53 29.98 7.59
N ARG A 321 -28.13 31.05 8.09
CA ARG A 321 -28.96 32.00 7.32
C ARG A 321 -28.12 33.20 6.92
N GLY A 322 -27.70 33.28 5.66
CA GLY A 322 -26.90 34.41 5.13
C GLY A 322 -25.90 34.01 4.05
N GLU A 323 -24.72 34.64 4.07
CA GLU A 323 -23.67 34.44 3.07
C GLU A 323 -22.44 33.72 3.65
N ILE A 324 -21.91 32.73 2.92
CA ILE A 324 -20.61 32.09 3.19
C ILE A 324 -19.72 32.30 1.97
N ARG A 325 -18.51 32.83 2.17
CA ARG A 325 -17.56 33.12 1.10
C ARG A 325 -16.16 32.64 1.46
N GLY A 326 -15.42 32.13 0.48
CA GLY A 326 -14.01 31.79 0.65
C GLY A 326 -13.75 30.75 1.76
N LEU A 327 -14.67 29.82 1.96
CA LEU A 327 -14.55 28.76 2.97
C LEU A 327 -13.44 27.80 2.55
N GLN A 328 -12.47 27.60 3.43
CA GLN A 328 -11.36 26.67 3.25
C GLN A 328 -11.23 25.75 4.45
N LEU A 329 -11.02 24.46 4.20
CA LEU A 329 -10.66 23.45 5.20
C LEU A 329 -9.30 22.85 4.84
N PHE A 330 -8.33 22.97 5.74
CA PHE A 330 -7.01 22.33 5.67
C PHE A 330 -6.93 21.22 6.72
N GLY A 331 -6.14 20.17 6.50
CA GLY A 331 -6.02 19.10 7.47
C GLY A 331 -4.79 18.21 7.28
N SER A 332 -4.26 17.70 8.39
CA SER A 332 -3.17 16.72 8.43
C SER A 332 -3.61 15.50 9.24
N ARG A 333 -3.41 14.30 8.68
CA ARG A 333 -3.65 13.01 9.36
C ARG A 333 -2.47 12.58 10.25
N VAL A 334 -1.31 13.22 10.09
CA VAL A 334 -0.02 12.74 10.64
C VAL A 334 0.60 13.70 11.66
N SER A 335 0.29 14.99 11.60
CA SER A 335 0.97 16.03 12.38
C SER A 335 0.01 17.12 12.86
N GLY A 336 0.53 18.10 13.62
CA GLY A 336 -0.18 19.34 13.97
C GLY A 336 -0.31 20.35 12.82
N ARG A 337 0.32 20.12 11.65
CA ARG A 337 0.37 21.11 10.53
C ARG A 337 -0.98 21.49 9.92
N GLY A 338 -2.02 20.69 10.11
CA GLY A 338 -3.38 21.06 9.73
C GLY A 338 -3.94 22.21 10.56
N ALA A 339 -3.41 22.44 11.77
CA ALA A 339 -3.70 23.62 12.59
C ALA A 339 -2.75 24.77 12.21
N LEU A 340 -3.16 25.57 11.22
CA LEU A 340 -2.34 26.64 10.66
C LEU A 340 -2.04 27.73 11.69
N ASP A 341 -0.83 28.29 11.64
CA ASP A 341 -0.46 29.40 12.51
C ASP A 341 -1.05 30.73 12.04
N GLN A 342 -0.94 31.76 12.89
CA GLN A 342 -1.52 33.07 12.58
C GLN A 342 -0.89 33.72 11.34
N ALA A 343 0.42 33.55 11.12
CA ALA A 343 1.12 34.12 9.97
C ALA A 343 0.62 33.50 8.66
N THR A 344 0.42 32.18 8.63
CA THR A 344 -0.12 31.45 7.47
C THR A 344 -1.56 31.86 7.19
N LEU A 345 -2.40 31.96 8.23
CA LEU A 345 -3.79 32.43 8.13
C LEU A 345 -3.89 33.85 7.56
N GLU A 346 -3.04 34.77 8.01
CA GLU A 346 -2.93 36.13 7.48
C GLU A 346 -2.40 36.14 6.04
N GLY A 347 -1.44 35.27 5.71
CA GLY A 347 -0.93 35.06 4.35
C GLY A 347 -2.02 34.64 3.37
N LEU A 348 -2.81 33.61 3.72
CA LEU A 348 -3.94 33.13 2.93
C LEU A 348 -5.01 34.21 2.72
N LEU A 349 -5.35 34.95 3.78
CA LEU A 349 -6.28 36.09 3.71
C LEU A 349 -5.80 37.18 2.74
N ASN A 350 -4.49 37.42 2.68
CA ASN A 350 -3.88 38.40 1.76
C ASN A 350 -3.74 37.87 0.32
N ALA A 351 -3.44 36.59 0.12
CA ALA A 351 -3.37 35.97 -1.20
C ALA A 351 -4.72 36.05 -1.94
N GLY A 352 -5.83 35.82 -1.22
CA GLY A 352 -7.20 36.00 -1.74
C GLY A 352 -7.53 37.42 -2.22
N ARG A 353 -6.74 38.44 -1.83
CA ARG A 353 -6.88 39.82 -2.34
C ARG A 353 -6.16 40.04 -3.66
N GLN A 354 -4.97 39.45 -3.85
CA GLN A 354 -4.14 39.69 -5.02
C GLN A 354 -4.74 39.13 -6.33
N GLY A 355 -5.48 38.02 -6.25
CA GLY A 355 -6.20 37.44 -7.40
C GLY A 355 -7.25 38.36 -8.05
N ARG A 356 -7.61 39.49 -7.41
CA ARG A 356 -8.54 40.47 -7.97
C ARG A 356 -7.90 41.42 -9.00
N ASN A 357 -6.58 41.62 -8.96
CA ASN A 357 -5.91 42.63 -9.80
C ASN A 357 -5.51 42.14 -11.20
N GLN A 358 -5.84 40.89 -11.59
CA GLN A 358 -5.52 40.33 -12.91
C GLN A 358 -6.75 40.14 -13.83
N SER A 359 -7.93 40.63 -13.46
CA SER A 359 -9.14 40.56 -14.29
C SER A 359 -9.18 41.62 -15.41
N GLY A 360 -8.08 41.80 -16.14
CA GLY A 360 -7.83 42.96 -17.02
C GLY A 360 -6.94 42.68 -18.22
N ALA A 361 -7.09 41.52 -18.87
CA ALA A 361 -6.51 41.24 -20.19
C ALA A 361 -7.49 40.41 -21.04
N ALA A 362 -7.54 40.69 -22.34
CA ALA A 362 -8.62 40.27 -23.22
C ALA A 362 -8.64 38.76 -23.56
N ALA A 363 -9.84 38.21 -23.73
CA ALA A 363 -10.06 36.96 -24.42
C ALA A 363 -9.94 37.14 -25.94
N PRO A 364 -9.51 36.12 -26.70
CA PRO A 364 -9.87 35.95 -28.10
C PRO A 364 -10.83 34.76 -28.31
N ASP A 365 -11.64 34.90 -29.36
CA ASP A 365 -12.86 34.15 -29.67
C ASP A 365 -12.81 32.62 -29.67
N THR A 366 -13.99 32.07 -29.35
CA THR A 366 -14.44 30.75 -29.77
C THR A 366 -14.40 30.56 -31.28
N ASN A 367 -13.97 29.38 -31.74
CA ASN A 367 -14.47 28.86 -33.01
C ASN A 367 -14.76 27.35 -32.90
N GLN A 368 -15.99 26.96 -33.19
CA GLN A 368 -16.48 25.60 -33.03
C GLN A 368 -15.97 24.68 -34.15
N ARG A 369 -15.56 23.46 -33.79
CA ARG A 369 -15.83 22.25 -34.59
C ARG A 369 -16.07 21.06 -33.65
N GLU A 370 -17.23 20.43 -33.78
CA GLU A 370 -17.52 19.13 -33.17
C GLU A 370 -16.72 18.02 -33.88
N ILE A 371 -16.46 16.90 -33.19
CA ILE A 371 -16.97 15.55 -33.54
C ILE A 371 -16.35 14.44 -32.67
N ALA A 372 -17.24 13.60 -32.11
CA ALA A 372 -17.06 12.19 -31.71
C ALA A 372 -16.13 11.78 -30.53
N SER A 373 -16.28 10.50 -30.18
CA SER A 373 -15.91 9.81 -28.95
C SER A 373 -15.07 8.56 -29.22
N SER A 374 -14.44 8.01 -28.17
CA SER A 374 -13.88 6.65 -28.02
C SER A 374 -12.46 6.35 -28.51
N CYS A 375 -11.94 5.21 -28.05
CA CYS A 375 -10.51 4.87 -27.93
C CYS A 375 -9.84 4.29 -29.19
N ALA A 376 -8.50 4.38 -29.19
CA ALA A 376 -7.50 3.47 -29.79
C ALA A 376 -7.52 3.15 -31.31
N VAL A 377 -6.32 3.02 -31.91
CA VAL A 377 -6.14 2.43 -33.26
C VAL A 377 -4.86 1.58 -33.32
N THR A 378 -4.96 0.43 -33.98
CA THR A 378 -3.86 -0.49 -34.35
C THR A 378 -3.63 -0.44 -35.87
N VAL A 379 -2.44 -0.84 -36.35
CA VAL A 379 -2.08 -0.85 -37.79
C VAL A 379 -2.91 -1.88 -38.58
N ALA A 380 -3.29 -1.56 -39.83
CA ALA A 380 -4.04 -2.45 -40.72
C ALA A 380 -3.51 -2.48 -42.16
N GLY A 381 -3.51 -3.67 -42.77
CA GLY A 381 -3.45 -3.89 -44.22
C GLY A 381 -4.68 -4.71 -44.67
N ARG A 382 -5.17 -4.50 -45.90
CA ARG A 382 -6.44 -5.09 -46.41
C ARG A 382 -6.24 -5.98 -47.64
N ALA A 383 -7.02 -7.05 -47.72
CA ALA A 383 -7.58 -7.62 -48.95
C ALA A 383 -8.82 -8.50 -48.63
N SER A 384 -9.61 -8.87 -49.66
CA SER A 384 -10.90 -9.58 -49.55
C SER A 384 -11.18 -10.39 -50.86
N ALA A 385 -12.24 -11.19 -51.05
CA ALA A 385 -13.53 -11.28 -50.35
C ALA A 385 -14.06 -12.76 -50.24
N PRO A 386 -15.34 -13.18 -50.48
CA PRO A 386 -15.92 -14.37 -49.79
C PRO A 386 -16.49 -15.44 -50.78
N PRO A 387 -17.54 -16.24 -50.44
CA PRO A 387 -17.76 -17.16 -49.31
C PRO A 387 -17.99 -18.63 -49.77
N SER A 388 -18.13 -19.58 -48.84
CA SER A 388 -18.99 -20.77 -49.09
C SER A 388 -19.55 -21.37 -47.79
N LEU A 389 -20.73 -21.99 -47.88
CA LEU A 389 -21.38 -22.71 -46.77
C LEU A 389 -20.93 -24.18 -46.73
N ALA A 390 -20.78 -24.75 -45.54
CA ALA A 390 -21.07 -26.16 -45.28
C ALA A 390 -21.51 -26.33 -43.83
N ALA A 391 -22.47 -27.23 -43.59
CA ALA A 391 -23.01 -27.54 -42.27
C ALA A 391 -22.65 -28.97 -41.85
N ARG A 392 -22.86 -29.27 -40.56
CA ARG A 392 -22.65 -30.58 -39.87
C ARG A 392 -21.15 -30.89 -39.63
N SER A 393 -20.76 -31.60 -38.57
CA SER A 393 -21.53 -32.40 -37.60
C SER A 393 -20.89 -32.27 -36.21
N ALA A 394 -21.67 -32.30 -35.12
CA ALA A 394 -21.10 -32.38 -33.78
C ALA A 394 -20.65 -33.83 -33.47
N PRO A 395 -19.37 -34.08 -33.15
CA PRO A 395 -19.01 -35.27 -32.38
C PRO A 395 -19.39 -35.04 -30.93
N LEU A 396 -20.00 -36.05 -30.31
CA LEU A 396 -20.25 -36.07 -28.88
C LEU A 396 -18.89 -36.23 -28.16
N LEU A 397 -18.21 -35.13 -27.85
CA LEU A 397 -17.08 -35.20 -26.92
C LEU A 397 -17.64 -35.70 -25.59
N ALA A 398 -17.18 -36.88 -25.17
CA ALA A 398 -17.26 -37.26 -23.77
C ALA A 398 -16.56 -36.14 -22.99
N ALA A 399 -17.33 -35.38 -22.22
CA ALA A 399 -16.78 -34.38 -21.32
C ALA A 399 -15.95 -35.15 -20.29
N ALA A 400 -14.63 -35.16 -20.48
CA ALA A 400 -13.72 -35.42 -19.39
C ALA A 400 -14.10 -34.41 -18.31
N THR A 401 -14.63 -34.91 -17.20
CA THR A 401 -14.89 -34.08 -16.03
C THR A 401 -13.54 -33.57 -15.56
N ALA A 402 -13.19 -32.35 -15.96
CA ALA A 402 -12.04 -31.65 -15.45
C ALA A 402 -12.24 -31.51 -13.95
N CYS A 403 -11.57 -32.37 -13.17
CA CYS A 403 -11.50 -32.25 -11.74
C CYS A 403 -10.68 -31.00 -11.45
N ALA A 404 -11.39 -29.88 -11.28
CA ALA A 404 -10.81 -28.59 -10.95
C ALA A 404 -9.95 -28.72 -9.69
N GLU A 405 -8.74 -28.17 -9.74
CA GLU A 405 -7.67 -28.48 -8.79
C GLU A 405 -7.82 -27.64 -7.51
N ASN A 406 -7.61 -28.25 -6.34
CA ASN A 406 -7.58 -27.53 -5.06
C ASN A 406 -6.17 -27.06 -4.73
N TRP A 407 -6.02 -25.79 -4.37
CA TRP A 407 -4.76 -25.17 -3.95
C TRP A 407 -4.67 -25.13 -2.43
N ALA A 408 -4.45 -26.30 -1.82
CA ALA A 408 -4.71 -26.54 -0.39
C ALA A 408 -3.75 -25.89 0.61
N GLN A 409 -2.58 -25.41 0.15
CA GLN A 409 -1.48 -24.93 0.99
C GLN A 409 -0.59 -23.95 0.20
N PHE A 410 0.45 -23.40 0.85
CA PHE A 410 1.44 -22.55 0.17
C PHE A 410 2.02 -23.25 -1.06
N ARG A 411 2.06 -22.52 -2.19
CA ARG A 411 2.54 -23.05 -3.49
C ARG A 411 1.81 -24.31 -3.99
N GLY A 412 0.58 -24.53 -3.56
CA GLY A 412 -0.38 -25.41 -4.22
C GLY A 412 -0.29 -26.90 -3.83
N PRO A 413 -0.92 -27.79 -4.62
CA PRO A 413 -1.08 -29.20 -4.27
C PRO A 413 0.24 -29.90 -3.93
N THR A 414 1.31 -29.55 -4.66
CA THR A 414 2.65 -30.13 -4.50
C THR A 414 3.53 -29.40 -3.48
N GLY A 415 3.13 -28.22 -3.00
CA GLY A 415 4.00 -27.28 -2.28
C GLY A 415 5.10 -26.63 -3.15
N GLN A 416 5.16 -26.96 -4.45
CA GLN A 416 6.27 -26.59 -5.32
C GLN A 416 5.91 -25.60 -6.44
N GLY A 417 4.68 -25.07 -6.48
CA GLY A 417 4.28 -23.98 -7.38
C GLY A 417 3.72 -24.45 -8.72
N HIS A 418 3.15 -25.66 -8.77
CA HIS A 418 2.56 -26.24 -9.98
C HIS A 418 1.04 -26.29 -9.88
N SER A 419 0.37 -25.91 -10.96
CA SER A 419 -1.04 -26.18 -11.19
C SER A 419 -1.24 -26.99 -12.47
N THR A 420 -2.27 -27.84 -12.46
CA THR A 420 -2.78 -28.56 -13.64
C THR A 420 -3.90 -27.81 -14.38
N GLU A 421 -4.29 -26.62 -13.90
CA GLU A 421 -5.31 -25.78 -14.53
C GLU A 421 -4.94 -25.35 -15.96
N THR A 422 -5.95 -25.18 -16.80
CA THR A 422 -5.84 -24.81 -18.22
C THR A 422 -6.88 -23.77 -18.60
N GLY A 423 -6.64 -23.01 -19.68
CA GLY A 423 -7.55 -21.93 -20.09
C GLY A 423 -7.47 -20.70 -19.19
N LEU A 424 -6.41 -20.58 -18.38
CA LEU A 424 -6.20 -19.41 -17.51
C LEU A 424 -6.00 -18.16 -18.39
N PRO A 425 -6.57 -17.00 -18.00
CA PRO A 425 -6.44 -15.77 -18.78
C PRO A 425 -4.96 -15.38 -18.90
N LEU A 426 -4.51 -15.10 -20.13
CA LEU A 426 -3.13 -14.68 -20.38
C LEU A 426 -2.91 -13.18 -20.06
N LYS A 427 -3.93 -12.35 -20.29
CA LYS A 427 -3.88 -10.90 -20.09
C LYS A 427 -4.95 -10.45 -19.11
N TRP A 428 -4.60 -9.51 -18.23
CA TRP A 428 -5.52 -8.88 -17.28
C TRP A 428 -4.93 -7.56 -16.79
N SER A 429 -5.75 -6.78 -16.08
CA SER A 429 -5.32 -5.54 -15.40
C SER A 429 -6.06 -5.38 -14.08
N ALA A 430 -5.99 -4.21 -13.46
CA ALA A 430 -6.82 -3.87 -12.30
C ALA A 430 -8.34 -3.91 -12.57
N THR A 431 -8.77 -3.92 -13.85
CA THR A 431 -10.20 -3.91 -14.25
C THR A 431 -10.55 -4.91 -15.37
N GLU A 432 -9.60 -5.31 -16.21
CA GLU A 432 -9.80 -6.29 -17.30
C GLU A 432 -9.58 -7.72 -16.80
N ASN A 433 -10.47 -8.64 -17.18
CA ASN A 433 -10.46 -10.06 -16.75
C ASN A 433 -10.41 -10.25 -15.23
N VAL A 434 -10.95 -9.29 -14.46
CA VAL A 434 -11.19 -9.40 -13.02
C VAL A 434 -12.63 -9.86 -12.81
N VAL A 435 -12.83 -11.07 -12.29
CA VAL A 435 -14.16 -11.60 -11.93
C VAL A 435 -14.71 -10.80 -10.75
N TRP A 436 -13.90 -10.70 -9.69
CA TRP A 436 -14.16 -9.89 -8.50
C TRP A 436 -12.85 -9.40 -7.86
N LYS A 437 -12.96 -8.35 -7.06
CA LYS A 437 -11.89 -7.75 -6.25
C LYS A 437 -12.47 -7.41 -4.88
N THR A 438 -11.95 -8.04 -3.82
CA THR A 438 -12.51 -7.91 -2.46
C THR A 438 -11.51 -7.25 -1.53
N PRO A 439 -11.85 -6.15 -0.84
CA PRO A 439 -11.00 -5.57 0.20
C PRO A 439 -10.81 -6.56 1.36
N ILE A 440 -9.57 -6.77 1.77
CA ILE A 440 -9.22 -7.64 2.89
C ILE A 440 -8.75 -6.77 4.06
N PRO A 441 -9.37 -6.86 5.25
CA PRO A 441 -8.98 -6.07 6.40
C PRO A 441 -7.62 -6.52 6.94
N GLY A 442 -6.83 -5.57 7.47
CA GLY A 442 -5.56 -5.85 8.15
C GLY A 442 -4.36 -6.11 7.23
N GLU A 443 -3.23 -6.39 7.86
CA GLU A 443 -1.92 -6.57 7.25
C GLU A 443 -1.57 -8.07 7.12
N SER A 444 -1.28 -8.54 5.91
CA SER A 444 -0.75 -9.91 5.67
C SER A 444 -0.16 -10.09 4.28
N TRP A 445 0.95 -10.85 4.22
CA TRP A 445 1.53 -11.41 2.99
C TRP A 445 1.24 -12.92 2.82
N SER A 446 0.24 -13.46 3.53
CA SER A 446 -0.22 -14.82 3.32
C SER A 446 -0.74 -15.01 1.91
N SER A 447 -0.39 -16.15 1.31
CA SER A 447 -0.89 -16.51 -0.02
C SER A 447 -2.30 -17.08 0.11
N PRO A 448 -3.21 -16.82 -0.84
CA PRO A 448 -4.53 -17.44 -0.84
C PRO A 448 -4.39 -18.97 -0.99
N ILE A 449 -5.21 -19.71 -0.27
CA ILE A 449 -5.46 -21.14 -0.53
C ILE A 449 -6.89 -21.34 -0.99
N VAL A 450 -7.13 -22.31 -1.87
CA VAL A 450 -8.42 -22.52 -2.55
C VAL A 450 -8.86 -23.96 -2.37
N TRP A 451 -10.07 -24.17 -1.90
CA TRP A 451 -10.65 -25.50 -1.78
C TRP A 451 -12.15 -25.48 -2.11
N GLY A 452 -12.54 -26.17 -3.19
CA GLY A 452 -13.92 -26.22 -3.65
C GLY A 452 -14.48 -24.83 -3.95
N ASP A 453 -15.47 -24.38 -3.19
CA ASP A 453 -16.16 -23.09 -3.32
C ASP A 453 -15.64 -22.02 -2.33
N ARG A 454 -14.49 -22.25 -1.67
CA ARG A 454 -13.88 -21.31 -0.70
C ARG A 454 -12.45 -20.92 -1.06
N VAL A 455 -12.11 -19.68 -0.72
CA VAL A 455 -10.74 -19.17 -0.66
C VAL A 455 -10.44 -18.74 0.78
N PHE A 456 -9.31 -19.17 1.35
CA PHE A 456 -8.92 -18.82 2.71
C PHE A 456 -7.63 -17.98 2.76
N LEU A 457 -7.57 -17.10 3.76
CA LEU A 457 -6.45 -16.20 4.03
C LEU A 457 -6.25 -16.04 5.55
N THR A 458 -5.04 -15.70 5.97
CA THR A 458 -4.75 -15.16 7.30
C THR A 458 -4.58 -13.64 7.22
N THR A 459 -4.93 -12.91 8.28
CA THR A 459 -4.66 -11.48 8.40
C THR A 459 -4.48 -11.07 9.86
N ALA A 460 -3.83 -9.92 10.09
CA ALA A 460 -3.76 -9.31 11.41
C ALA A 460 -4.36 -7.89 11.40
N THR A 461 -5.28 -7.60 12.32
CA THR A 461 -5.81 -6.24 12.57
C THR A 461 -5.29 -5.69 13.89
N ASP A 462 -5.72 -4.47 14.27
CA ASP A 462 -5.38 -3.84 15.55
C ASP A 462 -3.86 -3.68 15.74
N ASN A 463 -3.15 -3.26 14.69
CA ASN A 463 -1.69 -3.16 14.63
C ASN A 463 -0.98 -4.50 14.97
N GLY A 464 -1.49 -5.61 14.42
CA GLY A 464 -0.90 -6.93 14.57
C GLY A 464 -1.43 -7.77 15.74
N GLN A 465 -2.27 -7.20 16.61
CA GLN A 465 -2.77 -7.89 17.81
C GLN A 465 -3.84 -8.94 17.47
N SER A 466 -4.84 -8.57 16.68
CA SER A 466 -5.97 -9.44 16.33
C SER A 466 -5.55 -10.41 15.23
N CYS A 467 -5.35 -11.69 15.56
CA CYS A 467 -5.00 -12.74 14.61
C CYS A 467 -6.27 -13.33 14.02
N ARG A 468 -6.42 -13.31 12.70
CA ARG A 468 -7.69 -13.64 12.04
C ARG A 468 -7.52 -14.59 10.86
N VAL A 469 -8.50 -15.48 10.71
CA VAL A 469 -8.67 -16.32 9.52
C VAL A 469 -9.94 -15.87 8.79
N LEU A 470 -9.85 -15.76 7.47
CA LEU A 470 -10.98 -15.40 6.60
C LEU A 470 -11.30 -16.56 5.67
N ALA A 471 -12.59 -16.69 5.35
CA ALA A 471 -13.07 -17.46 4.21
C ALA A 471 -13.89 -16.55 3.30
N LEU A 472 -13.63 -16.65 2.00
CA LEU A 472 -14.35 -15.97 0.94
C LEU A 472 -15.02 -17.00 0.04
N GLU A 473 -16.20 -16.67 -0.48
CA GLU A 473 -16.86 -17.43 -1.54
C GLU A 473 -16.06 -17.30 -2.84
N ARG A 474 -15.67 -18.41 -3.46
CA ARG A 474 -14.81 -18.41 -4.64
C ARG A 474 -15.46 -17.73 -5.86
N GLU A 475 -16.77 -17.86 -6.03
CA GLU A 475 -17.48 -17.31 -7.20
C GLU A 475 -17.82 -15.82 -7.07
N SER A 476 -18.24 -15.37 -5.88
CA SER A 476 -18.71 -13.99 -5.66
C SER A 476 -17.62 -13.06 -5.11
N GLY A 477 -16.59 -13.61 -4.46
CA GLY A 477 -15.63 -12.85 -3.67
C GLY A 477 -16.17 -12.33 -2.34
N ALA A 478 -17.40 -12.66 -1.95
CA ALA A 478 -17.97 -12.24 -0.68
C ALA A 478 -17.21 -12.87 0.49
N ILE A 479 -16.95 -12.10 1.55
CA ILE A 479 -16.39 -12.63 2.81
C ILE A 479 -17.48 -13.41 3.52
N ALA A 480 -17.44 -14.74 3.44
CA ALA A 480 -18.36 -15.64 4.12
C ALA A 480 -18.20 -15.55 5.65
N TRP A 481 -16.96 -15.45 6.13
CA TRP A 481 -16.66 -15.14 7.53
C TRP A 481 -15.24 -14.59 7.73
N ASN A 482 -15.06 -13.86 8.83
CA ASN A 482 -13.79 -13.26 9.25
C ASN A 482 -13.64 -13.41 10.79
N LYS A 483 -12.91 -14.43 11.23
CA LYS A 483 -12.88 -14.88 12.63
C LYS A 483 -11.57 -14.47 13.29
N GLU A 484 -11.65 -13.71 14.40
CA GLU A 484 -10.51 -13.60 15.32
C GLU A 484 -10.33 -14.95 16.01
N VAL A 485 -9.11 -15.50 15.94
CA VAL A 485 -8.76 -16.78 16.60
C VAL A 485 -7.87 -16.57 17.82
N PHE A 486 -7.04 -15.52 17.80
CA PHE A 486 -6.19 -15.13 18.93
C PHE A 486 -6.08 -13.61 19.01
N ARG A 487 -5.70 -13.16 20.21
CA ARG A 487 -4.95 -11.92 20.35
C ARG A 487 -3.51 -12.26 20.76
N GLN A 488 -2.55 -11.79 19.97
CA GLN A 488 -1.12 -11.94 20.25
C GLN A 488 -0.52 -10.61 20.72
N VAL A 489 0.65 -10.67 21.34
CA VAL A 489 1.47 -9.49 21.60
C VAL A 489 2.40 -9.30 20.40
N PRO A 490 2.27 -8.23 19.59
CA PRO A 490 3.09 -8.06 18.40
C PRO A 490 4.56 -7.86 18.76
N GLY A 491 5.41 -8.82 18.37
CA GLY A 491 6.87 -8.75 18.56
C GLY A 491 7.59 -7.93 17.49
N HIS A 492 8.93 -7.93 17.53
CA HIS A 492 9.74 -7.34 16.45
C HIS A 492 9.58 -8.14 15.14
N LYS A 493 9.62 -7.43 14.00
CA LYS A 493 9.63 -7.98 12.64
C LYS A 493 10.35 -7.00 11.72
N GLN A 494 10.86 -7.51 10.59
CA GLN A 494 11.36 -6.67 9.49
C GLN A 494 10.22 -6.25 8.56
N ASP A 495 10.42 -5.18 7.79
CA ASP A 495 9.37 -4.54 6.96
C ASP A 495 8.79 -5.43 5.85
N ARG A 496 9.54 -6.43 5.38
CA ARG A 496 9.07 -7.44 4.42
C ARG A 496 8.19 -8.53 5.05
N ASN A 497 7.95 -8.48 6.35
CA ASN A 497 7.18 -9.47 7.09
C ASN A 497 5.95 -8.82 7.76
N THR A 498 4.96 -9.62 8.15
CA THR A 498 3.76 -9.18 8.87
C THR A 498 3.46 -10.09 10.06
N TYR A 499 2.47 -9.70 10.85
CA TYR A 499 1.97 -10.47 11.99
C TYR A 499 1.11 -11.69 11.62
N ALA A 500 0.86 -11.90 10.32
CA ALA A 500 0.07 -13.00 9.77
C ALA A 500 0.61 -13.42 8.38
N THR A 501 1.94 -13.49 8.21
CA THR A 501 2.58 -13.95 6.97
C THR A 501 2.39 -15.44 6.66
N PRO A 502 2.41 -16.37 7.64
CA PRO A 502 2.28 -17.79 7.34
C PRO A 502 0.99 -18.08 6.58
N THR A 503 1.14 -18.72 5.42
CA THR A 503 0.03 -19.17 4.59
C THR A 503 -0.67 -20.33 5.29
N PRO A 504 -2.01 -20.32 5.40
CA PRO A 504 -2.76 -21.43 5.99
C PRO A 504 -2.68 -22.70 5.13
N ALA A 505 -3.16 -23.82 5.67
CA ALA A 505 -3.33 -25.07 4.93
C ALA A 505 -4.69 -25.72 5.24
N THR A 506 -5.23 -26.56 4.34
CA THR A 506 -6.50 -27.26 4.56
C THR A 506 -6.50 -28.72 4.07
N ASP A 507 -7.12 -29.61 4.84
CA ASP A 507 -7.39 -31.00 4.47
C ASP A 507 -8.75 -31.19 3.76
N GLY A 508 -9.51 -30.10 3.56
CA GLY A 508 -10.87 -30.11 3.04
C GLY A 508 -11.98 -30.26 4.09
N GLU A 509 -11.63 -30.54 5.34
CA GLU A 509 -12.55 -30.56 6.49
C GLU A 509 -12.34 -29.33 7.39
N ARG A 510 -11.07 -28.93 7.55
CA ARG A 510 -10.62 -27.82 8.40
C ARG A 510 -9.56 -26.97 7.71
N VAL A 511 -9.52 -25.68 8.03
CA VAL A 511 -8.42 -24.77 7.67
C VAL A 511 -7.57 -24.52 8.91
N VAL A 512 -6.26 -24.65 8.78
CA VAL A 512 -5.28 -24.45 9.86
C VAL A 512 -4.39 -23.27 9.53
N ALA A 513 -4.16 -22.41 10.51
CA ALA A 513 -3.37 -21.19 10.40
C ALA A 513 -2.32 -21.11 11.51
N CYS A 514 -1.21 -20.43 11.24
CA CYS A 514 -0.19 -20.04 12.22
C CYS A 514 0.03 -18.51 12.13
N PHE A 515 0.32 -17.86 13.25
CA PHE A 515 0.49 -16.40 13.33
C PHE A 515 1.89 -16.01 13.81
N GLY A 516 2.19 -14.70 13.81
CA GLY A 516 3.52 -14.16 14.10
C GLY A 516 4.13 -14.61 15.44
N ASP A 517 3.31 -14.80 16.48
CA ASP A 517 3.73 -15.34 17.77
C ASP A 517 3.97 -16.87 17.79
N GLY A 518 3.73 -17.57 16.67
CA GLY A 518 3.89 -19.01 16.54
C GLY A 518 2.68 -19.86 16.97
N SER A 519 1.58 -19.24 17.42
CA SER A 519 0.32 -19.93 17.78
C SER A 519 -0.39 -20.49 16.55
N PHE A 520 -1.00 -21.68 16.71
CA PHE A 520 -1.76 -22.38 15.68
C PHE A 520 -3.26 -22.44 16.02
N ALA A 521 -4.14 -22.21 15.05
CA ALA A 521 -5.58 -22.45 15.16
C ALA A 521 -6.09 -23.29 13.98
N ALA A 522 -7.01 -24.21 14.26
CA ALA A 522 -7.81 -24.87 13.22
C ALA A 522 -9.28 -24.46 13.34
N LEU A 523 -9.91 -24.22 12.19
CA LEU A 523 -11.34 -23.93 12.09
C LEU A 523 -12.00 -24.91 11.12
N ASN A 524 -13.27 -25.24 11.33
CA ASN A 524 -14.08 -25.91 10.31
C ASN A 524 -14.40 -24.92 9.17
N PHE A 525 -14.99 -25.40 8.08
CA PHE A 525 -15.37 -24.53 6.94
C PHE A 525 -16.50 -23.53 7.26
N ALA A 526 -17.21 -23.67 8.38
CA ALA A 526 -18.17 -22.69 8.90
C ALA A 526 -17.50 -21.57 9.74
N GLY A 527 -16.19 -21.68 10.02
CA GLY A 527 -15.45 -20.71 10.81
C GLY A 527 -15.59 -20.89 12.32
N ASP A 528 -15.95 -22.08 12.79
CA ASP A 528 -15.88 -22.43 14.22
C ASP A 528 -14.50 -22.99 14.53
N VAL A 529 -13.90 -22.52 15.63
CA VAL A 529 -12.59 -23.00 16.08
C VAL A 529 -12.72 -24.43 16.60
N VAL A 530 -11.99 -25.35 15.98
CA VAL A 530 -11.97 -26.79 16.32
C VAL A 530 -10.93 -27.06 17.40
N TRP A 531 -9.74 -26.46 17.27
CA TRP A 531 -8.67 -26.54 18.26
C TRP A 531 -7.72 -25.33 18.14
N THR A 532 -6.98 -25.08 19.21
CA THR A 532 -5.88 -24.11 19.26
C THR A 532 -4.67 -24.73 19.94
N ASN A 533 -3.46 -24.33 19.53
CA ASN A 533 -2.20 -24.71 20.17
C ASN A 533 -1.31 -23.47 20.30
N ARG A 534 -0.82 -23.20 21.52
CA ARG A 534 0.06 -22.06 21.84
C ARG A 534 1.36 -22.50 22.52
N ASP A 535 1.71 -23.79 22.43
CA ASP A 535 2.87 -24.39 23.10
C ASP A 535 4.19 -24.03 22.40
N TYR A 536 4.09 -23.58 21.13
CA TYR A 536 5.21 -23.20 20.29
C TYR A 536 5.21 -21.68 20.06
N MET A 537 5.67 -20.92 21.05
CA MET A 537 5.93 -19.49 20.86
C MET A 537 7.09 -19.27 19.87
N HIS A 538 7.03 -18.23 19.06
CA HIS A 538 8.09 -17.84 18.11
C HIS A 538 8.67 -16.48 18.45
N TYR A 539 10.00 -16.38 18.37
CA TYR A 539 10.70 -15.12 18.26
C TYR A 539 11.78 -15.22 17.19
N SER A 540 11.94 -14.13 16.44
CA SER A 540 13.14 -13.89 15.64
C SER A 540 13.22 -12.40 15.28
N GLU A 541 14.42 -11.88 15.05
CA GLU A 541 14.63 -10.50 14.58
C GLU A 541 13.98 -10.22 13.20
N HIS A 542 13.51 -11.26 12.51
CA HIS A 542 12.86 -11.17 11.20
C HIS A 542 11.33 -11.31 11.24
N GLY A 543 10.77 -11.83 12.35
CA GLY A 543 9.39 -12.35 12.41
C GLY A 543 9.20 -13.73 11.75
N LEU A 544 8.05 -14.37 11.96
CA LEU A 544 7.74 -15.69 11.38
C LEU A 544 7.24 -15.58 9.93
N ALA A 545 7.93 -16.20 8.98
CA ALA A 545 7.55 -16.22 7.56
C ALA A 545 7.44 -17.61 6.93
N SER A 546 7.88 -18.69 7.62
CA SER A 546 7.62 -20.06 7.13
C SER A 546 6.12 -20.34 7.15
N SER A 547 5.65 -21.14 6.18
CA SER A 547 4.24 -21.52 6.02
C SER A 547 4.04 -23.01 6.30
N LEU A 548 2.78 -23.41 6.44
CA LEU A 548 2.41 -24.77 6.83
C LEU A 548 2.55 -25.75 5.66
N LEU A 549 3.22 -26.89 5.90
CA LEU A 549 3.16 -28.07 5.04
C LEU A 549 2.13 -29.04 5.61
N LEU A 550 1.11 -29.39 4.83
CA LEU A 550 0.13 -30.40 5.16
C LEU A 550 0.40 -31.67 4.34
N TYR A 551 0.61 -32.80 5.02
CA TYR A 551 0.87 -34.06 4.34
C TYR A 551 0.38 -35.26 5.15
N ARG A 552 -0.49 -36.10 4.55
CA ARG A 552 -1.07 -37.33 5.13
C ARG A 552 -1.59 -37.17 6.57
N GLY A 553 -2.20 -36.01 6.89
CA GLY A 553 -2.77 -35.70 8.20
C GLY A 553 -1.79 -35.10 9.22
N LEU A 554 -0.52 -34.90 8.84
CA LEU A 554 0.46 -34.15 9.62
C LEU A 554 0.51 -32.69 9.15
N LEU A 555 0.48 -31.77 10.11
CA LEU A 555 0.77 -30.36 9.90
C LEU A 555 2.21 -30.09 10.35
N ILE A 556 3.08 -29.74 9.41
CA ILE A 556 4.53 -29.65 9.61
C ILE A 556 4.99 -28.19 9.40
N MET A 557 5.86 -27.71 10.29
CA MET A 557 6.42 -26.36 10.20
C MET A 557 7.87 -26.32 10.71
N ALA A 558 8.75 -25.63 9.97
CA ALA A 558 10.09 -25.29 10.45
C ALA A 558 10.01 -24.08 11.41
N ARG A 559 10.73 -24.15 12.53
CA ARG A 559 10.70 -23.20 13.64
C ARG A 559 12.13 -22.77 13.96
N ASP A 560 12.72 -22.11 12.97
CA ASP A 560 14.05 -21.55 13.07
C ASP A 560 13.91 -20.10 13.58
N GLY A 561 14.16 -19.88 14.87
CA GLY A 561 14.07 -18.56 15.51
C GLY A 561 15.43 -17.86 15.62
N SER A 562 15.43 -16.72 16.33
CA SER A 562 16.64 -16.12 16.90
C SER A 562 16.41 -15.79 18.38
N SER A 563 17.47 -15.40 19.10
CA SER A 563 17.41 -15.12 20.54
C SER A 563 16.60 -13.87 20.87
N ASP A 564 15.68 -14.00 21.83
CA ASP A 564 14.93 -12.91 22.44
C ASP A 564 15.67 -12.24 23.62
N GLY A 565 16.80 -12.82 24.06
CA GLY A 565 17.64 -12.30 25.16
C GLY A 565 18.52 -11.11 24.80
N GLU A 566 19.58 -10.89 25.59
CA GLU A 566 20.53 -9.77 25.42
C GLU A 566 21.32 -9.87 24.10
N ASP A 567 21.81 -11.06 23.76
CA ASP A 567 22.47 -11.32 22.49
C ASP A 567 21.44 -11.67 21.42
N LYS A 568 21.23 -10.75 20.48
CA LYS A 568 20.34 -10.87 19.32
C LYS A 568 20.98 -11.55 18.11
N SER A 569 22.29 -11.78 18.14
CA SER A 569 23.02 -12.41 17.03
C SER A 569 22.73 -13.91 16.93
N LEU A 570 22.48 -14.57 18.07
CA LEU A 570 22.22 -16.00 18.19
C LEU A 570 20.96 -16.43 17.42
N GLY A 571 21.14 -17.43 16.57
CA GLY A 571 20.14 -17.95 15.65
C GLY A 571 20.02 -17.19 14.33
N TRP A 572 20.54 -15.96 14.23
CA TRP A 572 20.56 -15.20 12.97
C TRP A 572 21.97 -15.12 12.38
N GLN A 573 22.87 -14.35 13.00
CA GLN A 573 24.23 -14.12 12.53
C GLN A 573 25.16 -15.22 13.03
N GLU A 574 24.95 -15.64 14.28
CA GLU A 574 25.63 -16.79 14.90
C GLU A 574 24.68 -18.00 14.90
N PRO A 575 25.15 -19.21 14.55
CA PRO A 575 24.31 -20.40 14.55
C PRO A 575 24.01 -20.88 15.97
N TRP A 576 22.84 -21.44 16.20
CA TRP A 576 22.40 -21.96 17.50
C TRP A 576 21.70 -23.32 17.39
N ASP A 577 21.56 -24.04 18.50
CA ASP A 577 21.00 -25.41 18.53
C ASP A 577 19.50 -25.47 18.87
N ARG A 578 18.82 -24.32 18.97
CA ARG A 578 17.41 -24.19 19.35
C ARG A 578 16.43 -24.27 18.18
N ALA A 579 16.91 -24.33 16.93
CA ALA A 579 16.05 -24.51 15.76
C ALA A 579 15.47 -25.94 15.72
N PHE A 580 14.18 -26.05 15.40
CA PHE A 580 13.46 -27.33 15.34
C PHE A 580 12.41 -27.37 14.23
N ILE A 581 11.97 -28.57 13.88
CA ILE A 581 10.76 -28.81 13.08
C ILE A 581 9.71 -29.39 14.02
N VAL A 582 8.46 -28.93 13.92
CA VAL A 582 7.31 -29.50 14.63
C VAL A 582 6.37 -30.19 13.65
N ALA A 583 5.85 -31.35 14.03
CA ALA A 583 4.72 -31.98 13.38
C ALA A 583 3.56 -32.14 14.36
N LEU A 584 2.41 -31.59 14.01
CA LEU A 584 1.15 -31.70 14.75
C LEU A 584 0.20 -32.64 14.01
N ASP A 585 -0.69 -33.30 14.75
CA ASP A 585 -1.84 -33.97 14.17
C ASP A 585 -2.84 -32.92 13.68
N VAL A 586 -3.17 -32.92 12.39
CA VAL A 586 -4.07 -31.90 11.83
C VAL A 586 -5.44 -31.92 12.51
N ARG A 587 -5.88 -33.07 13.05
CA ARG A 587 -7.22 -33.24 13.62
C ARG A 587 -7.33 -32.70 15.04
N THR A 588 -6.26 -32.75 15.83
CA THR A 588 -6.28 -32.41 17.26
C THR A 588 -5.36 -31.26 17.66
N GLY A 589 -4.42 -30.86 16.78
CA GLY A 589 -3.38 -29.87 17.09
C GLY A 589 -2.31 -30.36 18.06
N GLN A 590 -2.34 -31.64 18.45
CA GLN A 590 -1.37 -32.22 19.38
C GLN A 590 -0.06 -32.59 18.69
N GLN A 591 1.06 -32.46 19.41
CA GLN A 591 2.37 -32.86 18.92
C GLN A 591 2.40 -34.35 18.56
N ARG A 592 2.87 -34.66 17.35
CA ARG A 592 3.25 -36.02 16.95
C ARG A 592 4.73 -36.25 17.19
N TRP A 593 5.57 -35.29 16.80
CA TRP A 593 6.99 -35.25 17.11
C TRP A 593 7.57 -33.84 16.97
N THR A 594 8.76 -33.63 17.51
CA THR A 594 9.64 -32.50 17.21
C THR A 594 11.03 -33.00 16.87
N ALA A 595 11.65 -32.39 15.85
CA ALA A 595 12.97 -32.76 15.36
C ALA A 595 13.94 -31.60 15.54
N ARG A 596 15.05 -31.81 16.27
CA ARG A 596 16.12 -30.80 16.38
C ARG A 596 16.92 -30.72 15.08
N ARG A 597 17.31 -29.51 14.69
CA ARG A 597 18.10 -29.28 13.47
C ARG A 597 19.62 -29.34 13.70
N GLY A 598 20.04 -29.21 14.95
CA GLY A 598 21.44 -28.99 15.31
C GLY A 598 21.83 -27.52 15.18
N LEU A 599 23.14 -27.26 15.19
CA LEU A 599 23.70 -25.91 15.16
C LEU A 599 23.50 -25.26 13.78
N SER A 600 22.57 -24.32 13.66
CA SER A 600 22.25 -23.62 12.40
C SER A 600 21.70 -22.21 12.64
N ARG A 601 21.80 -21.36 11.62
CA ARG A 601 21.11 -20.05 11.53
C ARG A 601 19.70 -20.19 10.94
N ILE A 602 18.95 -19.11 11.06
CA ILE A 602 17.54 -18.95 10.69
C ILE A 602 17.26 -19.25 9.20
N SER A 603 16.13 -19.89 8.97
CA SER A 603 15.49 -19.98 7.67
C SER A 603 13.97 -19.79 7.79
N HIS A 604 13.36 -19.36 6.69
CA HIS A 604 11.92 -19.21 6.54
C HIS A 604 11.34 -20.15 5.47
N GLY A 605 12.17 -21.02 4.86
CA GLY A 605 11.72 -21.94 3.83
C GLY A 605 10.66 -22.93 4.35
N VAL A 606 9.71 -23.29 3.48
CA VAL A 606 8.79 -24.40 3.75
C VAL A 606 9.51 -25.73 3.41
N PRO A 607 9.43 -26.76 4.27
CA PRO A 607 9.90 -28.10 3.95
C PRO A 607 9.20 -28.71 2.72
N ALA A 608 9.83 -29.71 2.10
CA ALA A 608 9.27 -30.47 0.99
C ALA A 608 9.25 -31.98 1.28
N ILE A 609 8.38 -32.71 0.59
CA ILE A 609 8.31 -34.18 0.70
C ILE A 609 9.04 -34.81 -0.47
N TRP A 610 9.95 -35.74 -0.17
CA TRP A 610 10.51 -36.65 -1.16
C TRP A 610 9.80 -38.00 -1.07
N GLU A 611 8.96 -38.30 -2.05
CA GLU A 611 8.41 -39.65 -2.22
C GLU A 611 9.33 -40.50 -3.10
N ARG A 612 9.65 -41.72 -2.64
CA ARG A 612 10.41 -42.71 -3.39
C ARG A 612 10.05 -44.13 -2.94
N ASP A 613 9.81 -45.02 -3.89
CA ASP A 613 9.57 -46.46 -3.64
C ASP A 613 8.47 -46.73 -2.58
N GLY A 614 7.42 -45.88 -2.58
CA GLY A 614 6.29 -45.92 -1.64
C GLY A 614 6.57 -45.31 -0.26
N LYS A 615 7.81 -44.92 0.04
CA LYS A 615 8.21 -44.22 1.26
C LYS A 615 8.25 -42.71 1.03
N ALA A 616 8.04 -41.95 2.10
CA ALA A 616 8.08 -40.50 2.07
C ALA A 616 9.05 -39.99 3.14
N GLU A 617 9.91 -39.05 2.74
CA GLU A 617 10.91 -38.41 3.59
C GLU A 617 10.61 -36.90 3.64
N LEU A 618 10.68 -36.30 4.82
CA LEU A 618 10.62 -34.85 4.96
C LEU A 618 12.01 -34.27 4.72
N VAL A 619 12.15 -33.39 3.73
CA VAL A 619 13.39 -32.67 3.47
C VAL A 619 13.19 -31.21 3.83
N SER A 620 14.11 -30.66 4.62
CA SER A 620 14.06 -29.26 5.02
C SER A 620 15.45 -28.66 5.11
N GLU A 621 15.58 -27.44 4.62
CA GLU A 621 16.77 -26.61 4.85
C GLU A 621 16.61 -25.64 6.02
N ALA A 622 17.76 -25.25 6.56
CA ALA A 622 17.96 -24.13 7.47
C ALA A 622 19.15 -23.29 6.94
N GLY A 623 19.57 -22.26 7.68
CA GLY A 623 20.69 -21.40 7.31
C GLY A 623 22.01 -22.14 7.05
N ASP A 624 22.32 -23.22 7.77
CA ASP A 624 23.63 -23.89 7.62
C ASP A 624 23.55 -25.35 7.16
N VAL A 625 22.34 -25.91 6.99
CA VAL A 625 22.11 -27.33 6.70
C VAL A 625 20.93 -27.56 5.75
N VAL A 626 20.96 -28.69 5.03
CA VAL A 626 19.80 -29.33 4.41
C VAL A 626 19.73 -30.78 4.91
N GLN A 627 18.55 -31.21 5.34
CA GLN A 627 18.39 -32.40 6.18
C GLN A 627 17.16 -33.21 5.78
N GLY A 628 17.26 -34.54 5.88
CA GLY A 628 16.16 -35.48 5.66
C GLY A 628 15.71 -36.15 6.95
N PHE A 629 14.39 -36.31 7.13
CA PHE A 629 13.76 -36.81 8.35
C PHE A 629 12.64 -37.82 8.06
N SER A 630 12.42 -38.77 8.98
CA SER A 630 11.20 -39.59 9.03
C SER A 630 9.98 -38.71 9.28
N LEU A 631 8.91 -38.94 8.52
CA LEU A 631 7.60 -38.32 8.76
C LEU A 631 6.86 -38.95 9.94
N GLU A 632 7.18 -40.19 10.28
CA GLU A 632 6.54 -40.96 11.36
C GLU A 632 7.07 -40.56 12.74
N THR A 633 8.39 -40.33 12.86
CA THR A 633 9.07 -40.13 14.16
C THR A 633 9.78 -38.78 14.30
N GLY A 634 10.02 -38.05 13.20
CA GLY A 634 10.90 -36.88 13.20
C GLY A 634 12.39 -37.21 13.33
N GLU A 635 12.78 -38.50 13.28
CA GLU A 635 14.18 -38.90 13.31
C GLU A 635 14.91 -38.40 12.06
N ARG A 636 16.04 -37.70 12.26
CA ARG A 636 16.87 -37.17 11.17
C ARG A 636 17.73 -38.28 10.58
N PHE A 637 17.44 -38.69 9.34
CA PHE A 637 18.22 -39.68 8.61
C PHE A 637 19.60 -39.15 8.22
N TRP A 638 19.65 -37.95 7.64
CA TRP A 638 20.89 -37.38 7.11
C TRP A 638 20.92 -35.85 7.17
N SER A 639 22.11 -35.28 7.03
CA SER A 639 22.38 -33.85 7.12
C SER A 639 23.56 -33.46 6.25
N SER A 640 23.34 -32.53 5.32
CA SER A 640 24.36 -31.94 4.45
C SER A 640 24.56 -30.46 4.80
N GLN A 641 25.80 -29.99 4.72
CA GLN A 641 26.13 -28.60 5.05
C GLN A 641 25.79 -27.66 3.89
N VAL A 642 25.12 -26.55 4.18
CA VAL A 642 24.74 -25.52 3.20
C VAL A 642 24.86 -24.14 3.85
N ILE A 643 26.07 -23.57 3.88
CA ILE A 643 26.32 -22.31 4.60
C ILE A 643 25.69 -21.10 3.88
N GLY A 644 24.59 -20.57 4.42
CA GLY A 644 23.92 -19.35 3.93
C GLY A 644 23.17 -18.63 5.04
N GLU A 645 23.54 -17.38 5.34
CA GLU A 645 22.75 -16.58 6.30
C GLU A 645 21.31 -16.38 5.80
N GLY A 646 20.32 -16.38 6.70
CA GLY A 646 18.97 -15.86 6.45
C GLY A 646 18.30 -16.39 5.18
N LYS A 647 18.20 -17.73 5.03
CA LYS A 647 17.58 -18.34 3.84
C LYS A 647 16.07 -18.24 3.87
N VAL A 648 15.47 -17.60 2.87
CA VAL A 648 14.02 -17.43 2.75
C VAL A 648 13.35 -18.37 1.72
N PRO A 649 13.98 -18.75 0.58
CA PRO A 649 13.37 -19.66 -0.39
C PRO A 649 12.93 -20.98 0.24
N SER A 650 11.81 -21.53 -0.23
CA SER A 650 11.34 -22.86 0.19
C SER A 650 12.12 -23.97 -0.50
N THR A 651 12.27 -25.09 0.20
CA THR A 651 13.01 -26.27 -0.29
C THR A 651 12.35 -26.82 -1.55
N LEU A 652 13.12 -27.00 -2.62
CA LEU A 652 12.63 -27.54 -3.90
C LEU A 652 13.26 -28.91 -4.18
N ILE A 653 12.47 -29.86 -4.67
CA ILE A 653 12.86 -31.24 -4.98
C ILE A 653 12.42 -31.60 -6.39
N ALA A 654 13.38 -32.02 -7.21
CA ALA A 654 13.12 -32.62 -8.53
C ALA A 654 14.28 -33.56 -8.93
N GLU A 655 14.00 -34.56 -9.78
CA GLU A 655 15.01 -35.47 -10.37
C GLU A 655 15.92 -36.20 -9.34
N GLY A 656 15.44 -36.38 -8.09
CA GLY A 656 16.23 -36.97 -7.01
C GLY A 656 17.28 -36.03 -6.39
N LEU A 657 17.17 -34.73 -6.67
CA LEU A 657 17.96 -33.65 -6.11
C LEU A 657 17.10 -32.76 -5.21
N VAL A 658 17.72 -32.18 -4.18
CA VAL A 658 17.20 -31.02 -3.45
C VAL A 658 17.97 -29.78 -3.84
N PHE A 659 17.25 -28.70 -4.13
CA PHE A 659 17.79 -27.39 -4.49
C PHE A 659 17.57 -26.42 -3.34
N THR A 660 18.66 -25.80 -2.90
CA THR A 660 18.69 -24.81 -1.81
C THR A 660 19.12 -23.45 -2.36
N ALA A 661 18.55 -22.37 -1.85
CA ALA A 661 18.88 -21.01 -2.28
C ALA A 661 18.85 -19.99 -1.12
N GLY A 662 19.33 -18.77 -1.38
CA GLY A 662 19.50 -17.71 -0.41
C GLY A 662 20.96 -17.47 0.00
N GLY A 663 21.14 -16.87 1.17
CA GLY A 663 22.44 -16.40 1.68
C GLY A 663 22.56 -14.87 1.69
N TRP A 664 23.34 -14.38 2.64
CA TRP A 664 23.83 -13.00 2.73
C TRP A 664 25.34 -13.01 3.03
N GLY A 665 25.97 -11.83 2.98
CA GLY A 665 27.37 -11.67 3.38
C GLY A 665 28.40 -12.34 2.45
N GLY A 666 28.10 -12.49 1.15
CA GLY A 666 29.00 -13.13 0.18
C GLY A 666 28.90 -14.66 0.13
N ARG A 667 27.85 -15.24 0.70
CA ARG A 667 27.56 -16.70 0.72
C ARG A 667 26.37 -17.09 -0.17
N GLU A 668 25.92 -16.18 -1.02
CA GLU A 668 24.85 -16.35 -2.01
C GLU A 668 25.15 -17.47 -3.03
N SER A 669 24.45 -18.61 -2.95
CA SER A 669 24.69 -19.75 -3.87
C SER A 669 23.49 -20.70 -4.02
N ILE A 670 23.08 -20.98 -5.26
CA ILE A 670 22.10 -22.03 -5.55
C ILE A 670 22.90 -23.33 -5.54
N LYS A 671 22.54 -24.26 -4.66
CA LYS A 671 23.21 -25.56 -4.55
C LYS A 671 22.22 -26.69 -4.79
N ALA A 672 22.66 -27.73 -5.47
CA ALA A 672 21.90 -28.96 -5.66
C ALA A 672 22.61 -30.12 -4.97
N PHE A 673 21.89 -30.88 -4.15
CA PHE A 673 22.41 -32.07 -3.45
C PHE A 673 21.62 -33.30 -3.86
N ARG A 674 22.29 -34.46 -3.98
CA ARG A 674 21.58 -35.75 -4.14
C ARG A 674 20.84 -36.08 -2.86
N LEU A 675 19.57 -36.43 -2.98
CA LEU A 675 18.72 -36.82 -1.86
C LEU A 675 19.12 -38.20 -1.28
N GLY A 676 18.86 -38.35 0.01
CA GLY A 676 19.07 -39.60 0.75
C GLY A 676 20.51 -39.86 1.19
N GLY A 677 20.65 -40.70 2.21
CA GLY A 677 21.91 -41.08 2.84
C GLY A 677 21.68 -41.41 4.31
N SER A 678 22.74 -41.38 5.11
CA SER A 678 22.67 -41.60 6.55
C SER A 678 23.76 -40.80 7.26
N GLY A 679 23.42 -40.14 8.38
CA GLY A 679 24.36 -39.39 9.22
C GLY A 679 24.76 -38.02 8.67
N GLU A 680 25.87 -37.47 9.17
CA GLU A 680 26.45 -36.21 8.70
C GLU A 680 27.20 -36.44 7.38
N LEU A 681 26.63 -35.93 6.28
CA LEU A 681 27.15 -36.08 4.92
C LEU A 681 28.04 -34.91 4.49
N GLN A 682 28.05 -33.78 5.22
CA GLN A 682 28.74 -32.54 4.82
C GLN A 682 28.36 -32.15 3.38
N GLU A 683 29.30 -31.69 2.55
CA GLU A 683 29.06 -31.43 1.13
C GLU A 683 29.25 -32.67 0.22
N THR A 684 29.40 -33.90 0.74
CA THR A 684 29.67 -35.10 -0.10
C THR A 684 28.53 -35.47 -1.08
N ARG A 685 27.34 -34.89 -0.89
CA ARG A 685 26.19 -35.02 -1.81
C ARG A 685 26.04 -33.87 -2.79
N LEU A 686 26.86 -32.83 -2.71
CA LEU A 686 26.81 -31.66 -3.61
C LEU A 686 27.03 -32.11 -5.05
N VAL A 687 26.13 -31.71 -5.95
CA VAL A 687 26.20 -31.99 -7.39
C VAL A 687 26.76 -30.77 -8.13
N TRP A 688 26.23 -29.58 -7.82
CA TRP A 688 26.67 -28.33 -8.42
C TRP A 688 26.35 -27.13 -7.51
N GLU A 689 27.07 -26.03 -7.74
CA GLU A 689 26.88 -24.72 -7.11
C GLU A 689 26.82 -23.63 -8.19
N GLN A 690 25.84 -22.72 -8.14
CA GLN A 690 25.71 -21.57 -9.03
C GLN A 690 25.61 -20.27 -8.22
N LYS A 691 26.44 -19.28 -8.58
CA LYS A 691 26.56 -17.99 -7.84
C LYS A 691 25.93 -16.79 -8.57
N LYS A 692 25.43 -16.99 -9.79
CA LYS A 692 24.70 -15.99 -10.57
C LYS A 692 23.19 -16.25 -10.52
N GLY A 693 22.37 -15.19 -10.59
CA GLY A 693 20.91 -15.33 -10.67
C GLY A 693 20.24 -15.81 -9.37
N MET A 694 20.87 -15.60 -8.23
CA MET A 694 20.43 -16.09 -6.91
C MET A 694 19.19 -15.35 -6.36
N PRO A 695 18.05 -16.04 -6.11
CA PRO A 695 16.92 -15.51 -5.34
C PRO A 695 17.19 -15.48 -3.83
N LYS A 696 17.04 -14.33 -3.16
CA LYS A 696 17.15 -14.24 -1.70
C LYS A 696 15.83 -14.39 -0.98
N VAL A 697 14.72 -13.98 -1.60
CA VAL A 697 13.36 -14.19 -1.09
C VAL A 697 12.53 -15.19 -1.92
N PRO A 698 12.40 -15.06 -3.26
CA PRO A 698 11.49 -15.90 -4.03
C PRO A 698 11.92 -17.38 -4.08
N SER A 699 10.99 -18.30 -3.88
CA SER A 699 11.26 -19.73 -4.05
C SER A 699 11.48 -20.09 -5.52
N MET A 700 12.41 -20.99 -5.81
CA MET A 700 12.66 -21.47 -7.18
C MET A 700 11.49 -22.34 -7.69
N LEU A 701 11.45 -22.61 -9.00
CA LEU A 701 10.40 -23.40 -9.65
C LEU A 701 11.03 -24.38 -10.65
N TYR A 702 10.63 -25.65 -10.64
CA TYR A 702 11.16 -26.67 -11.56
C TYR A 702 10.13 -27.00 -12.66
N VAL A 703 10.44 -26.78 -13.93
CA VAL A 703 9.55 -27.13 -15.05
C VAL A 703 10.38 -27.77 -16.16
N ASN A 704 9.96 -28.93 -16.68
CA ASN A 704 10.55 -29.59 -17.86
C ASN A 704 12.10 -29.71 -17.81
N SER A 705 12.65 -30.29 -16.74
CA SER A 705 14.10 -30.41 -16.49
C SER A 705 14.89 -29.10 -16.35
N HIS A 706 14.18 -27.97 -16.24
CA HIS A 706 14.76 -26.65 -16.01
C HIS A 706 14.36 -26.10 -14.64
N LEU A 707 15.28 -25.37 -14.02
CA LEU A 707 15.10 -24.64 -12.77
C LEU A 707 14.98 -23.15 -13.11
N PHE A 708 13.87 -22.54 -12.70
CA PHE A 708 13.58 -21.12 -12.88
C PHE A 708 13.69 -20.41 -11.54
N ALA A 709 14.44 -19.32 -11.53
CA ALA A 709 14.68 -18.48 -10.36
C ALA A 709 14.50 -17.01 -10.73
N ILE A 710 14.12 -16.18 -9.77
CA ILE A 710 14.09 -14.72 -9.94
C ILE A 710 14.74 -14.02 -8.76
N THR A 711 15.74 -13.19 -9.03
CA THR A 711 16.37 -12.38 -7.97
C THR A 711 15.38 -11.35 -7.42
N ASP A 712 15.57 -10.95 -6.17
CA ASP A 712 14.80 -9.90 -5.49
C ASP A 712 14.72 -8.57 -6.26
N ASN A 713 15.62 -8.33 -7.22
CA ASN A 713 15.70 -7.16 -8.09
C ASN A 713 15.44 -7.47 -9.58
N GLY A 714 14.64 -8.50 -9.85
CA GLY A 714 14.00 -8.75 -11.15
C GLY A 714 14.92 -9.27 -12.25
N ILE A 715 15.89 -10.13 -11.91
CA ILE A 715 16.65 -10.93 -12.89
C ILE A 715 16.09 -12.36 -12.87
N ALA A 716 15.32 -12.73 -13.89
CA ALA A 716 14.88 -14.10 -14.11
C ALA A 716 16.02 -14.92 -14.71
N THR A 717 16.20 -16.16 -14.25
CA THR A 717 17.23 -17.09 -14.73
C THR A 717 16.63 -18.47 -14.94
N CYS A 718 16.93 -19.09 -16.07
CA CYS A 718 16.66 -20.49 -16.36
C CYS A 718 17.98 -21.27 -16.32
N LEU A 719 17.99 -22.39 -15.60
CA LEU A 719 19.14 -23.28 -15.45
C LEU A 719 18.74 -24.72 -15.80
N LYS A 720 19.66 -25.53 -16.31
CA LYS A 720 19.46 -26.99 -16.41
C LYS A 720 19.49 -27.58 -14.99
N ALA A 721 18.41 -28.22 -14.54
CA ALA A 721 18.29 -28.68 -13.16
C ALA A 721 19.40 -29.68 -12.76
N ALA A 722 19.78 -30.57 -13.66
CA ALA A 722 20.82 -31.58 -13.42
C ALA A 722 22.25 -31.01 -13.27
N THR A 723 22.55 -29.79 -13.75
CA THR A 723 23.94 -29.28 -13.89
C THR A 723 24.18 -27.86 -13.38
N GLY A 724 23.14 -27.04 -13.17
CA GLY A 724 23.29 -25.63 -12.78
C GLY A 724 23.82 -24.72 -13.90
N GLU A 725 23.90 -25.23 -15.13
CA GLU A 725 24.25 -24.47 -16.32
C GLU A 725 23.13 -23.49 -16.66
N VAL A 726 23.46 -22.20 -16.75
CA VAL A 726 22.51 -21.14 -17.12
C VAL A 726 22.17 -21.26 -18.61
N VAL A 727 20.89 -21.47 -18.92
CA VAL A 727 20.34 -21.52 -20.28
C VAL A 727 20.05 -20.11 -20.79
N TRP A 728 19.40 -19.29 -19.97
CA TRP A 728 19.19 -17.86 -20.22
C TRP A 728 19.09 -17.08 -18.90
N GLN A 729 19.38 -15.78 -18.95
CA GLN A 729 19.24 -14.86 -17.83
C GLN A 729 18.82 -13.48 -18.34
N GLU A 730 17.67 -13.00 -17.87
CA GLU A 730 16.99 -11.83 -18.44
C GLU A 730 16.39 -10.93 -17.36
N ARG A 731 16.30 -9.63 -17.64
CA ARG A 731 15.79 -8.64 -16.68
C ARG A 731 14.31 -8.36 -16.91
N LEU A 732 13.46 -8.68 -15.93
CA LEU A 732 12.04 -8.36 -15.95
C LEU A 732 11.74 -6.94 -15.43
N GLY A 733 12.59 -6.45 -14.51
CA GLY A 733 12.36 -5.22 -13.75
C GLY A 733 11.43 -5.44 -12.54
N GLY A 734 11.38 -4.46 -11.64
CA GLY A 734 10.65 -4.57 -10.37
C GLY A 734 11.40 -5.34 -9.27
N ASN A 735 10.83 -5.36 -8.07
CA ASN A 735 11.31 -6.15 -6.94
C ASN A 735 10.48 -7.43 -6.77
N PHE A 736 11.01 -8.47 -6.13
CA PHE A 736 10.31 -9.75 -5.99
C PHE A 736 10.45 -10.36 -4.59
N SER A 737 9.31 -10.50 -3.93
CA SER A 737 9.09 -11.30 -2.72
C SER A 737 8.20 -12.51 -3.01
N ALA A 738 7.17 -12.34 -3.86
CA ALA A 738 6.29 -13.43 -4.26
C ALA A 738 7.05 -14.51 -5.05
N SER A 739 6.76 -15.78 -4.74
CA SER A 739 7.43 -16.90 -5.39
C SER A 739 6.69 -17.30 -6.68
N PRO A 740 7.40 -17.57 -7.80
CA PRO A 740 6.79 -17.96 -9.06
C PRO A 740 6.00 -19.27 -8.99
N VAL A 741 5.00 -19.37 -9.86
CA VAL A 741 4.16 -20.55 -10.08
C VAL A 741 4.02 -20.84 -11.58
N SER A 742 3.54 -22.03 -11.92
CA SER A 742 3.35 -22.49 -13.31
C SER A 742 2.01 -23.18 -13.52
N ALA A 743 1.48 -23.01 -14.73
CA ALA A 743 0.33 -23.71 -15.28
C ALA A 743 0.37 -23.61 -16.81
N GLU A 744 -0.23 -24.57 -17.53
CA GLU A 744 -0.43 -24.49 -18.99
C GLU A 744 0.85 -24.15 -19.81
N GLY A 745 2.02 -24.61 -19.38
CA GLY A 745 3.31 -24.31 -20.00
C GLY A 745 3.85 -22.89 -19.78
N ARG A 746 3.22 -22.10 -18.90
CA ARG A 746 3.57 -20.72 -18.57
C ARG A 746 4.15 -20.62 -17.16
N ILE A 747 4.99 -19.61 -16.93
CA ILE A 747 5.48 -19.23 -15.60
C ILE A 747 5.03 -17.82 -15.27
N TYR A 748 4.55 -17.63 -14.05
CA TYR A 748 3.96 -16.40 -13.55
C TYR A 748 4.89 -15.80 -12.47
N PHE A 749 5.55 -14.69 -12.80
CA PHE A 749 6.37 -13.91 -11.88
C PHE A 749 5.59 -12.67 -11.46
N VAL A 750 5.25 -12.54 -10.17
CA VAL A 750 4.52 -11.38 -9.62
C VAL A 750 5.50 -10.49 -8.86
N SER A 751 5.64 -9.23 -9.26
CA SER A 751 6.53 -8.27 -8.62
C SER A 751 5.87 -7.59 -7.42
N ASP A 752 6.68 -7.05 -6.52
CA ASP A 752 6.26 -6.30 -5.33
C ASP A 752 5.42 -5.07 -5.71
N GLU A 753 5.63 -4.49 -6.89
CA GLU A 753 4.85 -3.39 -7.46
C GLU A 753 3.48 -3.82 -8.04
N GLY A 754 3.17 -5.12 -8.03
CA GLY A 754 1.91 -5.67 -8.50
C GLY A 754 1.83 -5.89 -10.02
N GLU A 755 2.97 -5.97 -10.72
CA GLU A 755 3.00 -6.43 -12.12
C GLU A 755 3.25 -7.95 -12.17
N THR A 756 2.35 -8.69 -12.82
CA THR A 756 2.62 -10.09 -13.17
C THR A 756 3.22 -10.16 -14.57
N THR A 757 4.48 -10.58 -14.68
CA THR A 757 5.09 -10.98 -15.96
C THR A 757 4.84 -12.47 -16.18
N VAL A 758 4.20 -12.81 -17.30
CA VAL A 758 3.96 -14.19 -17.73
C VAL A 758 4.95 -14.54 -18.84
N ILE A 759 5.71 -15.61 -18.67
CA ILE A 759 6.66 -16.12 -19.68
C ILE A 759 6.32 -17.54 -20.11
N ASP A 760 6.85 -17.94 -21.26
CA ASP A 760 6.92 -19.34 -21.67
C ASP A 760 7.90 -20.13 -20.76
N SER A 761 7.58 -21.39 -20.45
CA SER A 761 8.41 -22.29 -19.61
C SER A 761 9.52 -23.02 -20.36
N GLY A 762 9.78 -22.66 -21.62
CA GLY A 762 10.78 -23.27 -22.47
C GLY A 762 12.23 -22.81 -22.23
N PRO A 763 13.19 -23.46 -22.93
CA PRO A 763 14.62 -23.12 -22.87
C PRO A 763 14.97 -21.84 -23.65
N THR A 764 13.99 -21.08 -24.13
CA THR A 764 14.17 -19.78 -24.80
C THR A 764 13.31 -18.76 -24.09
N PHE A 765 13.90 -17.63 -23.69
CA PHE A 765 13.15 -16.59 -23.01
C PHE A 765 12.11 -15.93 -23.92
N HIS A 766 10.84 -15.99 -23.53
CA HIS A 766 9.76 -15.32 -24.26
C HIS A 766 8.69 -14.80 -23.28
N VAL A 767 8.49 -13.48 -23.26
CA VAL A 767 7.42 -12.83 -22.49
C VAL A 767 6.11 -12.93 -23.26
N LEU A 768 5.11 -13.56 -22.65
CA LEU A 768 3.78 -13.76 -23.22
C LEU A 768 2.83 -12.60 -22.83
N ALA A 769 2.96 -12.08 -21.60
CA ALA A 769 2.17 -10.95 -21.11
C ALA A 769 2.84 -10.22 -19.93
N LYS A 770 2.39 -8.98 -19.68
CA LYS A 770 2.64 -8.18 -18.48
C LYS A 770 1.29 -7.62 -18.02
N ASN A 771 0.94 -7.85 -16.75
CA ASN A 771 -0.40 -7.63 -16.21
C ASN A 771 -0.33 -6.83 -14.90
N PRO A 772 -0.51 -5.51 -14.91
CA PRO A 772 -0.41 -4.65 -13.73
C PRO A 772 -1.74 -4.58 -12.95
N LEU A 773 -1.66 -4.75 -11.62
CA LEU A 773 -2.78 -4.57 -10.69
C LEU A 773 -2.81 -3.21 -9.99
N GLY A 774 -1.71 -2.45 -10.00
CA GLY A 774 -1.61 -1.12 -9.40
C GLY A 774 -1.64 -1.11 -7.87
N GLU A 775 -1.30 -2.23 -7.22
CA GLU A 775 -1.23 -2.37 -5.77
C GLU A 775 -0.08 -3.32 -5.39
N LYS A 776 0.58 -3.07 -4.25
CA LYS A 776 1.71 -3.87 -3.77
C LYS A 776 1.35 -5.35 -3.56
N VAL A 777 2.21 -6.28 -3.96
CA VAL A 777 2.01 -7.74 -3.80
C VAL A 777 3.27 -8.44 -3.30
N GLN A 778 3.27 -8.99 -2.08
CA GLN A 778 4.35 -9.88 -1.62
C GLN A 778 3.88 -11.34 -1.42
N ALA A 779 2.57 -11.59 -1.49
CA ALA A 779 1.99 -12.92 -1.45
C ALA A 779 2.15 -13.65 -2.80
N SER A 780 2.35 -14.97 -2.77
CA SER A 780 2.41 -15.77 -3.99
C SER A 780 0.99 -16.03 -4.55
N PRO A 781 0.79 -16.04 -5.87
CA PRO A 781 -0.52 -16.32 -6.45
C PRO A 781 -0.95 -17.78 -6.29
N ALA A 782 -2.27 -18.03 -6.31
CA ALA A 782 -2.85 -19.37 -6.36
C ALA A 782 -3.59 -19.59 -7.68
N LEU A 783 -3.35 -20.72 -8.34
CA LEU A 783 -3.92 -21.06 -9.65
C LEU A 783 -4.80 -22.29 -9.44
N SER A 784 -6.12 -22.13 -9.58
CA SER A 784 -7.09 -23.11 -9.10
C SER A 784 -8.48 -22.82 -9.66
N GLN A 785 -9.24 -23.85 -10.00
CA GLN A 785 -10.64 -23.76 -10.44
C GLN A 785 -10.84 -22.81 -11.65
N GLY A 786 -9.94 -22.86 -12.64
CA GLY A 786 -9.95 -21.99 -13.82
C GLY A 786 -9.67 -20.51 -13.54
N ARG A 787 -9.17 -20.16 -12.34
CA ARG A 787 -8.94 -18.77 -11.88
C ARG A 787 -7.51 -18.58 -11.36
N ILE A 788 -7.07 -17.32 -11.35
CA ILE A 788 -5.82 -16.89 -10.68
C ILE A 788 -6.21 -15.97 -9.51
N PHE A 789 -5.79 -16.31 -8.29
CA PHE A 789 -6.04 -15.53 -7.08
C PHE A 789 -4.77 -14.80 -6.64
N ILE A 790 -4.85 -13.49 -6.49
CA ILE A 790 -3.70 -12.63 -6.14
C ILE A 790 -4.06 -11.76 -4.93
N ARG A 791 -3.36 -11.97 -3.82
CA ARG A 791 -3.46 -11.13 -2.61
C ARG A 791 -2.51 -9.95 -2.74
N THR A 792 -3.06 -8.77 -3.01
CA THR A 792 -2.35 -7.49 -2.85
C THR A 792 -2.35 -7.09 -1.38
N GLU A 793 -1.66 -6.00 -1.03
CA GLU A 793 -1.69 -5.39 0.32
C GLU A 793 -3.13 -5.13 0.81
N ARG A 794 -4.01 -4.66 -0.08
CA ARG A 794 -5.36 -4.17 0.28
C ARG A 794 -6.50 -5.10 -0.12
N HIS A 795 -6.31 -5.95 -1.13
CA HIS A 795 -7.37 -6.75 -1.73
C HIS A 795 -6.95 -8.19 -2.02
N LEU A 796 -7.95 -9.05 -2.23
CA LEU A 796 -7.82 -10.28 -2.99
C LEU A 796 -8.49 -10.09 -4.35
N PHE A 797 -7.77 -10.36 -5.42
CA PHE A 797 -8.27 -10.38 -6.80
C PHE A 797 -8.55 -11.81 -7.23
N CYS A 798 -9.65 -12.02 -7.95
CA CYS A 798 -9.90 -13.22 -8.74
C CYS A 798 -9.88 -12.87 -10.22
N ILE A 799 -8.86 -13.36 -10.93
CA ILE A 799 -8.66 -13.13 -12.36
C ILE A 799 -9.23 -14.32 -13.14
N GLY A 800 -9.99 -14.04 -14.18
CA GLY A 800 -10.72 -15.02 -14.99
C GLY A 800 -11.62 -14.37 -16.03
N ALA A 801 -11.97 -15.11 -17.08
CA ALA A 801 -13.06 -14.71 -17.97
C ALA A 801 -14.38 -14.63 -17.19
N LYS A 802 -15.14 -13.55 -17.39
CA LYS A 802 -16.49 -13.36 -16.84
C LYS A 802 -17.52 -14.19 -17.57
#